data_AF-A0A968TPY8-F1
#
_entry.id   AF-A0A968TPY8-F1
#
_cell.length_a   1.000
_cell.length_b   1.000
_cell.length_c   1.000
_cell.angle_alpha   90.00
_cell.angle_beta   90.00
_cell.angle_gamma   90.00
#
_symmetry.space_group_name_H-M   'P 1'
#
loop_
_entity.id
_entity.type
_entity.pdbx_description
1 polymer ?
#
loop_
_entity_poly.entity_id
_entity_poly.type
_entity_poly.pdbx_seq_one_letter_code
_entity_poly.pdbx_strand_id
1 'polypeptide(L)'
;MKPSLLIPVGGTVPRNGFLFLPRAEDRLFLDLAREGRWFAISGCRTMGKSSLVSRWREELTSEGIRVLYVDMAWSATEIDSVATWLRTFADWLALDLALDITGDDLLLEATANRGPTAQRLEHLLRFLQQSPAKSLLVLDEVDWLSHLPFVREILGAFRACQTKLACFADQSLALCFIGLRAFHELGSPVQGTGSPIGPGIAMADFSHDAKTQTVLASVLSTPSATSLLLASRILELTGGQPLMTMLIADLARRERLKNPDEIDTAVESYVASQRATPRELFLHIEEFILEHSFDAYAALSTYLDLCTGKRDPRALEAPGARLLLLSGLLRQRNDQLEVKGPLFGRYFDETWARQCLNRLGTRELQSPRIAVLRRSPRPRICVFNTGGTIGMVRRGNEVRPPEDQAEFLRNYAEIEEVAEVDFQQLFNFDSVNVSPTEWTHIARAIYDRRNWGYKGFVVAHGTDTLAYSAAAVAFALGPNLSFPVVFTGSQTTSDVVHGDARQNIVRACQAALQPIPEVVICFGSYIFRGCRAQKRDERSFDGFESPTYPPLAEFKENVEVYTNLLRPHPEPSAELQLRAEFAAGVLLVQLTPGLEPAFYRSALHQTDANGKRHCRGVILQTLGAGNVASIEPYSYLDFIGEAIRAGIPVLVTSPYPWKPSLEQQFGTATQPVQLGAISTGIMTAAAAVAKFRWALAQIDGEATPTQTNTSLIDRVRAIMERDLVGELRLANLPNDPAIKQGDVDGCN
;
A
#
# COMPACT_ATOMS: atom_id res chain seq x y z
N MET A 1 19.16 41.88 -41.56
CA MET A 1 19.04 40.50 -41.03
C MET A 1 17.74 40.44 -40.26
N LYS A 2 16.80 39.55 -40.64
CA LYS A 2 15.60 39.31 -39.80
C LYS A 2 16.07 38.63 -38.50
N PRO A 3 15.51 38.97 -37.33
CA PRO A 3 15.95 38.40 -36.07
C PRO A 3 15.88 36.88 -36.12
N SER A 4 16.94 36.22 -35.65
CA SER A 4 17.01 34.79 -35.43
C SER A 4 15.87 34.38 -34.49
N LEU A 5 14.97 33.54 -34.99
CA LEU A 5 13.85 32.94 -34.27
C LEU A 5 14.36 31.90 -33.26
N LEU A 6 14.94 32.33 -32.13
CA LEU A 6 15.39 31.45 -31.05
C LEU A 6 14.17 31.02 -30.21
N ILE A 7 13.44 29.96 -30.61
CA ILE A 7 12.42 29.36 -29.74
C ILE A 7 13.13 29.05 -28.42
N PRO A 8 12.76 29.67 -27.29
CA PRO A 8 13.47 29.45 -26.04
C PRO A 8 13.40 27.96 -25.66
N VAL A 9 14.57 27.42 -25.35
CA VAL A 9 14.77 26.00 -25.05
C VAL A 9 14.29 25.76 -23.63
N GLY A 10 13.12 25.15 -23.50
CA GLY A 10 12.45 25.00 -22.20
C GLY A 10 11.81 26.32 -21.74
N GLY A 11 10.59 26.20 -21.22
CA GLY A 11 9.82 27.34 -20.74
C GLY A 11 8.95 28.03 -21.79
N THR A 12 8.49 29.21 -21.40
CA THR A 12 7.40 29.96 -22.03
C THR A 12 7.89 30.78 -23.23
N VAL A 13 7.33 30.57 -24.42
CA VAL A 13 7.67 31.35 -25.62
C VAL A 13 7.10 32.77 -25.52
N PRO A 14 7.92 33.85 -25.57
CA PRO A 14 7.44 35.22 -25.55
C PRO A 14 6.59 35.60 -26.77
N ARG A 15 5.80 36.66 -26.66
CA ARG A 15 4.93 37.16 -27.74
C ARG A 15 5.71 37.62 -29.00
N ASN A 16 6.89 38.21 -28.83
CA ASN A 16 7.60 38.94 -29.89
C ASN A 16 8.67 38.09 -30.60
N GLY A 17 8.59 38.03 -31.93
CA GLY A 17 9.63 37.42 -32.77
C GLY A 17 9.48 35.92 -33.02
N PHE A 18 8.33 35.31 -32.70
CA PHE A 18 8.10 33.86 -32.80
C PHE A 18 6.98 33.47 -33.77
N LEU A 19 7.17 32.35 -34.48
CA LEU A 19 6.14 31.72 -35.28
C LEU A 19 5.09 31.12 -34.33
N PHE A 20 3.82 31.46 -34.51
CA PHE A 20 2.73 31.03 -33.66
C PHE A 20 1.55 30.57 -34.50
N LEU A 21 1.03 29.39 -34.19
CA LEU A 21 -0.16 28.80 -34.79
C LEU A 21 -1.29 28.84 -33.75
N PRO A 22 -2.35 29.65 -33.97
CA PRO A 22 -3.48 29.75 -33.04
C PRO A 22 -4.25 28.43 -32.99
N ARG A 23 -4.69 28.06 -31.80
CA ARG A 23 -5.46 26.84 -31.55
C ARG A 23 -6.87 27.16 -31.06
N ALA A 24 -7.72 26.14 -30.96
CA ALA A 24 -9.09 26.33 -30.46
C ALA A 24 -9.08 26.64 -28.95
N GLU A 25 -8.12 26.05 -28.24
CA GLU A 25 -7.84 26.19 -26.81
C GLU A 25 -7.51 27.63 -26.42
N ASP A 26 -6.92 28.42 -27.32
CA ASP A 26 -6.61 29.83 -27.09
C ASP A 26 -7.86 30.66 -26.77
N ARG A 27 -8.93 30.43 -27.54
CA ARG A 27 -10.20 31.14 -27.33
C ARG A 27 -10.86 30.70 -26.03
N LEU A 28 -10.84 29.39 -25.74
CA LEU A 28 -11.41 28.86 -24.51
C LEU A 28 -10.69 29.39 -23.26
N PHE A 29 -9.36 29.53 -23.31
CA PHE A 29 -8.57 30.15 -22.25
C PHE A 29 -8.98 31.61 -22.00
N LEU A 30 -9.05 32.42 -23.06
CA LEU A 30 -9.46 33.82 -22.97
C LEU A 30 -10.88 33.96 -22.41
N ASP A 31 -11.83 33.17 -22.90
CA ASP A 31 -13.23 33.24 -22.48
C ASP A 31 -13.36 32.89 -20.98
N LEU A 32 -12.74 31.80 -20.52
CA LEU A 32 -12.77 31.39 -19.11
C LEU A 32 -12.07 32.40 -18.18
N ALA A 33 -10.97 33.01 -18.63
CA ALA A 33 -10.29 34.06 -17.89
C ALA A 33 -11.16 35.32 -17.74
N ARG A 34 -11.82 35.76 -18.82
CA ARG A 34 -12.72 36.93 -18.83
C ARG A 34 -13.97 36.70 -17.98
N GLU A 35 -14.49 35.47 -17.97
CA GLU A 35 -15.62 35.03 -17.16
C GLU A 35 -15.29 34.88 -15.66
N GLY A 36 -14.02 34.96 -15.24
CA GLY A 36 -13.69 34.79 -13.82
C GLY A 36 -13.81 33.34 -13.32
N ARG A 37 -13.72 32.35 -14.22
CA ARG A 37 -13.93 30.94 -13.86
C ARG A 37 -12.65 30.28 -13.38
N TRP A 38 -12.83 29.21 -12.59
CA TRP A 38 -11.74 28.30 -12.22
C TRP A 38 -11.66 27.19 -13.25
N PHE A 39 -10.48 26.87 -13.77
CA PHE A 39 -10.29 25.89 -14.82
C PHE A 39 -8.87 25.28 -14.78
N ALA A 40 -8.69 24.15 -15.46
CA ALA A 40 -7.40 23.48 -15.56
C ALA A 40 -6.93 23.36 -17.01
N ILE A 41 -5.62 23.49 -17.25
CA ILE A 41 -4.97 23.20 -18.52
C ILE A 41 -4.08 21.98 -18.34
N SER A 42 -4.34 20.90 -19.08
CA SER A 42 -3.61 19.64 -18.98
C SER A 42 -2.97 19.23 -20.30
N GLY A 43 -1.81 18.58 -20.23
CA GLY A 43 -1.15 17.97 -21.39
C GLY A 43 0.32 17.70 -21.12
N CYS A 44 0.96 16.87 -21.94
CA CYS A 44 2.38 16.53 -21.78
C CYS A 44 3.28 17.78 -21.81
N ARG A 45 4.54 17.63 -21.38
CA ARG A 45 5.53 18.71 -21.47
C ARG A 45 5.63 19.20 -22.91
N THR A 46 5.94 20.49 -23.10
CA THR A 46 6.12 21.15 -24.43
C THR A 46 4.88 21.30 -25.32
N MET A 47 3.67 21.03 -24.83
CA MET A 47 2.42 21.36 -25.55
C MET A 47 2.09 22.87 -25.57
N GLY A 48 3.01 23.73 -25.11
CA GLY A 48 2.81 25.18 -25.09
C GLY A 48 1.73 25.64 -24.11
N LYS A 49 1.63 24.99 -22.94
CA LYS A 49 0.69 25.35 -21.86
C LYS A 49 1.01 26.73 -21.28
N SER A 50 2.21 26.92 -20.75
CA SER A 50 2.67 28.20 -20.18
C SER A 50 2.82 29.29 -21.26
N SER A 51 3.17 28.87 -22.49
CA SER A 51 3.23 29.76 -23.66
C SER A 51 1.85 30.37 -24.01
N LEU A 52 0.77 29.62 -23.79
CA LEU A 52 -0.59 30.13 -23.97
C LEU A 52 -0.86 31.30 -23.02
N VAL A 53 -0.50 31.16 -21.75
CA VAL A 53 -0.68 32.22 -20.74
C VAL A 53 0.12 33.46 -21.08
N SER A 54 1.43 33.31 -21.33
CA SER A 54 2.30 34.46 -21.62
C SER A 54 1.90 35.21 -22.88
N ARG A 55 1.45 34.48 -23.91
CA ARG A 55 0.97 35.07 -25.16
C ARG A 55 -0.17 36.05 -24.94
N TRP A 56 -1.15 35.64 -24.14
CA TRP A 56 -2.38 36.40 -23.91
C TRP A 56 -2.33 37.25 -22.65
N ARG A 57 -1.24 37.21 -21.86
CA ARG A 57 -1.04 38.04 -20.67
C ARG A 57 -1.18 39.52 -20.99
N GLU A 58 -0.52 40.00 -22.04
CA GLU A 58 -0.58 41.41 -22.44
C GLU A 58 -2.00 41.83 -22.90
N GLU A 59 -2.72 40.94 -23.58
CA GLU A 59 -4.10 41.20 -24.02
C GLU A 59 -5.04 41.31 -22.82
N LEU A 60 -5.02 40.31 -21.93
CA LEU A 60 -5.80 40.32 -20.68
C LEU A 60 -5.47 41.55 -19.82
N THR A 61 -4.19 41.91 -19.73
CA THR A 61 -3.76 43.11 -18.99
C THR A 61 -4.28 44.39 -19.63
N SER A 62 -4.28 44.49 -20.96
CA SER A 62 -4.85 45.64 -21.69
C SER A 62 -6.36 45.76 -21.54
N GLU A 63 -7.05 44.65 -21.28
CA GLU A 63 -8.48 44.58 -20.94
C GLU A 63 -8.78 44.88 -19.46
N GLY A 64 -7.75 45.18 -18.66
CA GLY A 64 -7.88 45.48 -17.23
C GLY A 64 -7.95 44.24 -16.34
N ILE A 65 -7.64 43.04 -16.86
CA ILE A 65 -7.51 41.81 -16.07
C ILE A 65 -6.06 41.67 -15.61
N ARG A 66 -5.83 41.71 -14.30
CA ARG A 66 -4.53 41.48 -13.68
C ARG A 66 -4.17 40.01 -13.77
N VAL A 67 -3.03 39.67 -14.37
CA VAL A 67 -2.56 38.27 -14.45
C VAL A 67 -1.42 38.04 -13.46
N LEU A 68 -1.70 37.21 -12.46
CA LEU A 68 -0.75 36.73 -11.45
C LEU A 68 -0.25 35.34 -11.85
N TYR A 69 1.05 35.10 -11.76
CA TYR A 69 1.69 33.87 -12.19
C TYR A 69 2.56 33.29 -11.09
N VAL A 70 2.25 32.05 -10.70
CA VAL A 70 3.00 31.29 -9.70
C VAL A 70 3.51 30.01 -10.34
N ASP A 71 4.83 29.86 -10.37
CA ASP A 71 5.50 28.61 -10.73
C ASP A 71 5.72 27.77 -9.46
N MET A 72 4.97 26.67 -9.35
CA MET A 72 4.97 25.84 -8.14
C MET A 72 6.23 24.97 -8.02
N ALA A 73 7.06 24.85 -9.07
CA ALA A 73 8.27 24.04 -9.04
C ALA A 73 9.47 24.79 -8.42
N TRP A 74 9.41 26.13 -8.32
CA TRP A 74 10.60 26.97 -8.12
C TRP A 74 11.14 27.05 -6.67
N SER A 75 10.42 26.59 -5.65
CA SER A 75 10.90 26.68 -4.24
C SER A 75 10.55 25.48 -3.34
N ALA A 76 10.77 24.29 -3.90
CA ALA A 76 10.30 23.00 -3.41
C ALA A 76 11.05 22.36 -2.23
N THR A 77 12.31 22.71 -2.00
CA THR A 77 13.22 21.81 -1.25
C THR A 77 13.05 21.82 0.27
N GLU A 78 12.17 22.66 0.82
CA GLU A 78 12.02 22.85 2.28
C GLU A 78 10.55 22.87 2.75
N ILE A 79 9.58 22.48 1.92
CA ILE A 79 8.16 22.49 2.30
C ILE A 79 7.76 21.16 2.95
N ASP A 80 7.69 21.16 4.29
CA ASP A 80 7.40 19.97 5.13
C ASP A 80 5.99 19.96 5.75
N SER A 81 5.32 21.11 5.79
CA SER A 81 4.00 21.27 6.41
C SER A 81 3.06 22.18 5.61
N VAL A 82 1.75 22.03 5.87
CA VAL A 82 0.72 22.90 5.27
C VAL A 82 0.92 24.37 5.63
N ALA A 83 1.41 24.66 6.84
CA ALA A 83 1.67 26.03 7.29
C ALA A 83 2.84 26.66 6.52
N THR A 84 3.91 25.89 6.32
CA THR A 84 5.05 26.31 5.48
C THR A 84 4.58 26.53 4.05
N TRP A 85 3.76 25.63 3.50
CA TRP A 85 3.22 25.77 2.15
C TRP A 85 2.34 27.03 1.99
N LEU A 86 1.40 27.30 2.91
CA LEU A 86 0.54 28.49 2.84
C LEU A 86 1.35 29.79 2.92
N ARG A 87 2.42 29.80 3.74
CA ARG A 87 3.35 30.91 3.84
C ARG A 87 4.07 31.14 2.51
N THR A 88 4.71 30.10 1.98
CA THR A 88 5.41 30.17 0.69
C THR A 88 4.47 30.56 -0.44
N PHE A 89 3.24 30.07 -0.43
CA PHE A 89 2.21 30.44 -1.40
C PHE A 89 1.83 31.92 -1.31
N ALA A 90 1.72 32.47 -0.11
CA ALA A 90 1.50 33.91 0.09
C ALA A 90 2.71 34.74 -0.35
N ASP A 91 3.94 34.28 -0.09
CA ASP A 91 5.17 34.94 -0.52
C ASP A 91 5.27 35.00 -2.05
N TRP A 92 4.91 33.91 -2.75
CA TRP A 92 4.86 33.87 -4.21
C TRP A 92 3.85 34.87 -4.78
N LEU A 93 2.66 34.96 -4.17
CA LEU A 93 1.66 35.95 -4.57
C LEU A 93 2.18 37.37 -4.34
N ALA A 94 2.82 37.63 -3.21
CA ALA A 94 3.39 38.93 -2.88
C ALA A 94 4.50 39.35 -3.85
N LEU A 95 5.28 38.42 -4.40
CA LEU A 95 6.36 38.73 -5.34
C LEU A 95 5.84 39.24 -6.70
N ASP A 96 4.77 38.66 -7.22
CA ASP A 96 4.17 39.06 -8.52
C ASP A 96 3.18 40.23 -8.36
N LEU A 97 2.66 40.43 -7.15
CA LEU A 97 1.93 41.63 -6.75
C LEU A 97 2.92 42.74 -6.39
N ALA A 98 3.27 43.59 -7.35
CA ALA A 98 3.92 44.89 -7.06
C ALA A 98 2.94 45.87 -6.34
N LEU A 99 2.34 45.45 -5.23
CA LEU A 99 1.31 46.20 -4.50
C LEU A 99 1.88 46.87 -3.25
N ASP A 100 1.35 48.07 -2.96
CA ASP A 100 1.42 48.85 -1.71
C ASP A 100 0.85 48.12 -0.46
N ILE A 101 0.82 46.78 -0.50
CA ILE A 101 0.40 45.90 0.58
C ILE A 101 1.69 45.26 1.06
N THR A 102 2.16 45.63 2.25
CA THR A 102 3.34 45.00 2.84
C THR A 102 3.09 43.49 2.89
N GLY A 103 4.00 42.68 2.33
CA GLY A 103 3.88 41.22 2.32
C GLY A 103 3.50 40.62 3.68
N ASP A 104 3.81 41.34 4.75
CA ASP A 104 3.36 41.12 6.13
C ASP A 104 1.84 40.90 6.29
N ASP A 105 0.95 41.61 5.57
CA ASP A 105 -0.51 41.43 5.70
C ASP A 105 -1.01 40.13 5.07
N LEU A 106 -0.44 39.75 3.91
CA LEU A 106 -0.71 38.47 3.25
C LEU A 106 -0.16 37.30 4.07
N LEU A 107 1.05 37.46 4.62
CA LEU A 107 1.66 36.53 5.56
C LEU A 107 0.83 36.39 6.83
N LEU A 108 0.30 37.50 7.38
CA LEU A 108 -0.54 37.48 8.58
C LEU A 108 -1.82 36.69 8.33
N GLU A 109 -2.50 36.90 7.19
CA GLU A 109 -3.71 36.14 6.85
C GLU A 109 -3.43 34.67 6.52
N ALA A 110 -2.31 34.37 5.84
CA ALA A 110 -1.92 32.99 5.51
C ALA A 110 -1.46 32.18 6.74
N THR A 111 -0.85 32.84 7.72
CA THR A 111 -0.27 32.21 8.91
C THR A 111 -1.11 32.36 10.18
N ALA A 112 -2.18 33.16 10.15
CA ALA A 112 -3.10 33.26 11.27
C ALA A 112 -3.67 31.87 11.58
N ASN A 113 -3.63 31.49 12.87
CA ASN A 113 -4.07 30.18 13.35
C ASN A 113 -5.62 30.11 13.39
N ARG A 114 -6.26 30.35 12.24
CA ARG A 114 -7.70 30.54 12.03
C ARG A 114 -8.30 29.29 11.38
N GLY A 115 -8.35 28.19 12.13
CA GLY A 115 -9.10 27.01 11.74
C GLY A 115 -8.51 26.18 10.58
N PRO A 116 -9.33 25.36 9.90
CA PRO A 116 -8.87 24.40 8.89
C PRO A 116 -8.20 25.04 7.68
N THR A 117 -7.36 24.27 6.96
CA THR A 117 -6.60 24.72 5.78
C THR A 117 -7.45 25.36 4.68
N ALA A 118 -8.66 24.83 4.44
CA ALA A 118 -9.62 25.43 3.52
C ALA A 118 -10.00 26.87 3.89
N GLN A 119 -10.17 27.16 5.17
CA GLN A 119 -10.55 28.50 5.65
C GLN A 119 -9.40 29.49 5.48
N ARG A 120 -8.16 29.06 5.79
CA ARG A 120 -6.96 29.88 5.63
C ARG A 120 -6.71 30.23 4.16
N LEU A 121 -6.81 29.23 3.27
CA LEU A 121 -6.71 29.45 1.83
C LEU A 121 -7.84 30.36 1.30
N GLU A 122 -9.06 30.18 1.79
CA GLU A 122 -10.20 31.03 1.40
C GLU A 122 -9.95 32.50 1.74
N HIS A 123 -9.45 32.81 2.95
CA HIS A 123 -9.15 34.19 3.34
C HIS A 123 -8.10 34.83 2.43
N LEU A 124 -7.03 34.09 2.11
CA LEU A 124 -6.00 34.53 1.17
C LEU A 124 -6.60 34.83 -0.22
N LEU A 125 -7.44 33.94 -0.76
CA LEU A 125 -8.08 34.14 -2.06
C LEU A 125 -9.09 35.29 -2.05
N ARG A 126 -9.84 35.47 -0.96
CA ARG A 126 -10.76 36.61 -0.78
C ARG A 126 -10.02 37.94 -0.75
N PHE A 127 -8.82 37.98 -0.16
CA PHE A 127 -8.00 39.18 -0.18
C PHE A 127 -7.66 39.61 -1.61
N LEU A 128 -7.31 38.66 -2.48
CA LEU A 128 -7.12 38.94 -3.91
C LEU A 128 -8.41 39.43 -4.60
N GLN A 129 -9.56 38.90 -4.18
CA GLN A 129 -10.88 39.29 -4.71
C GLN A 129 -11.31 40.71 -4.31
N GLN A 130 -10.75 41.28 -3.24
CA GLN A 130 -11.04 42.66 -2.80
C GLN A 130 -10.40 43.74 -3.69
N SER A 131 -9.54 43.34 -4.64
CA SER A 131 -9.01 44.24 -5.65
C SER A 131 -10.11 44.72 -6.61
N PRO A 132 -10.18 46.02 -6.94
CA PRO A 132 -11.18 46.56 -7.88
C PRO A 132 -11.01 46.07 -9.32
N ALA A 133 -9.85 45.50 -9.66
CA ALA A 133 -9.58 44.90 -10.96
C ALA A 133 -9.79 43.38 -10.92
N LYS A 134 -10.41 42.83 -11.97
CA LYS A 134 -10.48 41.37 -12.19
C LYS A 134 -9.06 40.79 -12.21
N SER A 135 -8.89 39.64 -11.59
CA SER A 135 -7.60 38.95 -11.49
C SER A 135 -7.69 37.53 -12.02
N LEU A 136 -6.65 37.09 -12.73
CA LEU A 136 -6.41 35.70 -13.11
C LEU A 136 -5.17 35.23 -12.36
N LEU A 137 -5.34 34.26 -11.47
CA LEU A 137 -4.23 33.57 -10.80
C LEU A 137 -3.89 32.28 -11.54
N VAL A 138 -2.70 32.24 -12.12
CA VAL A 138 -2.15 31.08 -12.81
C VAL A 138 -1.21 30.34 -11.88
N LEU A 139 -1.52 29.07 -11.63
CA LEU A 139 -0.67 28.14 -10.89
C LEU A 139 -0.10 27.15 -11.90
N ASP A 140 1.19 27.27 -12.23
CA ASP A 140 1.89 26.38 -13.16
C ASP A 140 2.69 25.30 -12.44
N GLU A 141 2.98 24.21 -13.15
CA GLU A 141 3.64 23.01 -12.61
C GLU A 141 2.93 22.44 -11.36
N VAL A 142 1.58 22.43 -11.37
CA VAL A 142 0.80 21.94 -10.22
C VAL A 142 1.03 20.47 -9.91
N ASP A 143 1.58 19.69 -10.84
CA ASP A 143 1.97 18.30 -10.60
C ASP A 143 3.03 18.19 -9.50
N TRP A 144 3.79 19.26 -9.25
CA TRP A 144 4.74 19.32 -8.14
C TRP A 144 4.06 19.10 -6.78
N LEU A 145 2.78 19.51 -6.64
CA LEU A 145 2.00 19.26 -5.43
C LEU A 145 1.92 17.78 -5.06
N SER A 146 2.03 16.86 -6.04
CA SER A 146 2.03 15.41 -5.79
C SER A 146 3.22 14.92 -4.95
N HIS A 147 4.29 15.72 -4.84
CA HIS A 147 5.44 15.43 -3.97
C HIS A 147 5.22 15.85 -2.52
N LEU A 148 4.17 16.62 -2.22
CA LEU A 148 3.89 17.08 -0.86
C LEU A 148 3.23 15.98 -0.02
N PRO A 149 3.69 15.72 1.22
CA PRO A 149 3.10 14.68 2.09
C PRO A 149 1.64 14.97 2.47
N PHE A 150 1.19 16.22 2.32
CA PHE A 150 -0.15 16.71 2.64
C PHE A 150 -0.93 17.17 1.38
N VAL A 151 -0.56 16.68 0.18
CA VAL A 151 -1.23 17.04 -1.09
C VAL A 151 -2.75 16.95 -1.03
N ARG A 152 -3.30 15.91 -0.40
CA ARG A 152 -4.76 15.69 -0.29
C ARG A 152 -5.46 16.83 0.45
N GLU A 153 -4.80 17.42 1.45
CA GLU A 153 -5.33 18.54 2.22
C GLU A 153 -5.38 19.83 1.40
N ILE A 154 -4.31 20.13 0.64
CA ILE A 154 -4.25 21.29 -0.27
C ILE A 154 -5.30 21.18 -1.38
N LEU A 155 -5.40 20.00 -2.02
CA LEU A 155 -6.41 19.76 -3.05
C LEU A 155 -7.83 19.89 -2.48
N GLY A 156 -8.05 19.42 -1.24
CA GLY A 156 -9.30 19.58 -0.52
C GLY A 156 -9.63 21.05 -0.24
N ALA A 157 -8.63 21.84 0.14
CA ALA A 157 -8.76 23.27 0.42
C ALA A 157 -9.20 24.06 -0.82
N PHE A 158 -8.56 23.85 -1.98
CA PHE A 158 -8.96 24.51 -3.23
C PHE A 158 -10.40 24.15 -3.64
N ARG A 159 -10.81 22.88 -3.50
CA ARG A 159 -12.19 22.46 -3.78
C ARG A 159 -13.23 23.11 -2.87
N ALA A 160 -12.93 23.18 -1.57
CA ALA A 160 -13.79 23.87 -0.61
C ALA A 160 -13.92 25.36 -0.94
N CYS A 161 -12.81 26.01 -1.31
CA CYS A 161 -12.79 27.40 -1.76
C CYS A 161 -13.62 27.60 -3.02
N GLN A 162 -13.48 26.73 -4.03
CA GLN A 162 -14.26 26.82 -5.27
C GLN A 162 -15.77 26.81 -5.00
N THR A 163 -16.24 25.87 -4.16
CA THR A 163 -17.66 25.73 -3.82
C THR A 163 -18.19 26.98 -3.14
N LYS A 164 -17.40 27.53 -2.20
CA LYS A 164 -17.80 28.68 -1.39
C LYS A 164 -17.70 30.00 -2.16
N LEU A 165 -16.66 30.18 -2.98
CA LEU A 165 -16.47 31.37 -3.80
C LEU A 165 -17.48 31.44 -4.95
N ALA A 166 -17.92 30.30 -5.50
CA ALA A 166 -18.99 30.25 -6.50
C ALA A 166 -20.35 30.76 -5.97
N CYS A 167 -20.55 30.81 -4.64
CA CYS A 167 -21.78 31.34 -4.04
C CYS A 167 -21.81 32.88 -4.01
N PHE A 168 -20.71 33.57 -4.33
CA PHE A 168 -20.65 35.03 -4.37
C PHE A 168 -20.83 35.51 -5.81
N ALA A 169 -21.62 36.59 -5.99
CA ALA A 169 -21.98 37.10 -7.31
C ALA A 169 -20.82 37.79 -8.07
N ASP A 170 -19.73 38.13 -7.36
CA ASP A 170 -18.61 38.86 -7.93
C ASP A 170 -17.52 37.89 -8.43
N GLN A 171 -17.53 37.59 -9.73
CA GLN A 171 -16.53 36.75 -10.40
C GLN A 171 -15.27 37.54 -10.75
N SER A 172 -14.70 38.24 -9.76
CA SER A 172 -13.50 39.06 -9.92
C SER A 172 -12.19 38.27 -9.87
N LEU A 173 -12.22 36.96 -9.54
CA LEU A 173 -11.03 36.11 -9.46
C LEU A 173 -11.18 34.78 -10.23
N ALA A 174 -10.45 34.65 -11.35
CA ALA A 174 -10.24 33.40 -12.06
C ALA A 174 -9.00 32.64 -11.53
N LEU A 175 -9.07 31.31 -11.48
CA LEU A 175 -7.92 30.44 -11.16
C LEU A 175 -7.65 29.48 -12.32
N CYS A 176 -6.41 29.42 -12.78
CA CYS A 176 -5.94 28.53 -13.82
C CYS A 176 -4.89 27.58 -13.26
N PHE A 177 -5.17 26.28 -13.27
CA PHE A 177 -4.24 25.23 -12.84
C PHE A 177 -3.59 24.59 -14.06
N ILE A 178 -2.26 24.63 -14.18
CA ILE A 178 -1.54 24.10 -15.34
C ILE A 178 -0.65 22.92 -14.92
N GLY A 179 -0.84 21.77 -15.57
CA GLY A 179 -0.09 20.57 -15.27
C GLY A 179 -0.10 19.51 -16.38
N LEU A 180 0.50 18.35 -16.12
CA LEU A 180 0.48 17.15 -16.94
C LEU A 180 -0.88 16.47 -16.87
N ARG A 181 -1.46 16.42 -15.66
CA ARG A 181 -2.77 15.81 -15.38
C ARG A 181 -3.78 16.86 -14.97
N ALA A 182 -5.06 16.50 -15.04
CA ALA A 182 -6.10 17.35 -14.47
C ALA A 182 -5.92 17.46 -12.95
N PHE A 183 -6.15 18.66 -12.39
CA PHE A 183 -5.87 18.96 -10.99
C PHE A 183 -6.51 17.99 -9.97
N HIS A 184 -7.70 17.48 -10.28
CA HIS A 184 -8.41 16.52 -9.42
C HIS A 184 -7.75 15.13 -9.38
N GLU A 185 -6.84 14.83 -10.30
CA GLU A 185 -6.13 13.56 -10.37
C GLU A 185 -4.84 13.51 -9.54
N LEU A 186 -4.37 14.64 -9.00
CA LEU A 186 -3.07 14.75 -8.34
C LEU A 186 -2.99 14.03 -6.97
N GLY A 187 -4.12 13.62 -6.40
CA GLY A 187 -4.21 13.08 -5.04
C GLY A 187 -4.36 11.55 -4.90
N SER A 188 -4.38 10.80 -5.99
CA SER A 188 -4.45 9.32 -5.98
C SER A 188 -3.82 8.72 -7.26
N PRO A 189 -3.02 7.64 -7.17
CA PRO A 189 -2.59 6.86 -8.33
C PRO A 189 -3.73 6.09 -9.00
N VAL A 190 -4.74 5.71 -8.22
CA VAL A 190 -5.91 4.92 -8.65
C VAL A 190 -7.13 5.82 -8.70
N GLN A 191 -7.51 6.21 -9.92
CA GLN A 191 -8.74 6.92 -10.34
C GLN A 191 -9.20 8.17 -9.53
N GLY A 192 -9.41 9.27 -10.24
CA GLY A 192 -9.81 10.56 -9.70
C GLY A 192 -11.18 10.56 -9.03
N THR A 193 -11.22 10.30 -7.72
CA THR A 193 -12.42 10.33 -6.87
C THR A 193 -12.81 11.74 -6.41
N GLY A 194 -12.18 12.79 -6.93
CA GLY A 194 -12.52 14.19 -6.66
C GLY A 194 -13.34 14.80 -7.78
N SER A 195 -14.37 15.60 -7.44
CA SER A 195 -15.06 16.45 -8.42
C SER A 195 -14.05 17.34 -9.14
N PRO A 196 -14.13 17.49 -10.47
CA PRO A 196 -13.23 18.34 -11.23
C PRO A 196 -13.32 19.80 -10.78
N ILE A 197 -12.18 20.49 -10.77
CA ILE A 197 -12.14 21.95 -10.55
C ILE A 197 -12.46 22.63 -11.88
N GLY A 198 -13.75 22.87 -12.10
CA GLY A 198 -14.24 23.58 -13.30
C GLY A 198 -13.92 22.86 -14.62
N PRO A 199 -14.08 23.54 -15.77
CA PRO A 199 -13.79 22.97 -17.07
C PRO A 199 -12.29 22.70 -17.25
N GLY A 200 -11.97 21.63 -17.99
CA GLY A 200 -10.61 21.31 -18.38
C GLY A 200 -10.32 21.68 -19.83
N ILE A 201 -9.15 22.27 -20.08
CA ILE A 201 -8.57 22.50 -21.41
C ILE A 201 -7.47 21.45 -21.61
N ALA A 202 -7.75 20.40 -22.37
CA ALA A 202 -6.74 19.43 -22.77
C ALA A 202 -6.03 19.94 -24.03
N MET A 203 -4.72 20.17 -23.95
CA MET A 203 -3.94 20.64 -25.09
C MET A 203 -3.81 19.55 -26.16
N ALA A 204 -4.26 19.83 -27.37
CA ALA A 204 -4.16 18.89 -28.49
C ALA A 204 -2.94 19.16 -29.38
N ASP A 205 -2.55 18.13 -30.14
CA ASP A 205 -1.66 18.28 -31.29
C ASP A 205 -2.39 19.05 -32.40
N PHE A 206 -1.64 19.71 -33.29
CA PHE A 206 -2.21 20.41 -34.44
C PHE A 206 -2.97 19.45 -35.36
N SER A 207 -4.16 19.87 -35.79
CA SER A 207 -4.97 19.09 -36.73
C SER A 207 -4.32 19.05 -38.11
N HIS A 208 -4.56 17.95 -38.84
CA HIS A 208 -4.11 17.80 -40.23
C HIS A 208 -5.12 18.38 -41.24
N ASP A 209 -6.01 19.26 -40.79
CA ASP A 209 -7.05 19.83 -41.65
C ASP A 209 -6.51 20.96 -42.55
N ALA A 210 -7.30 21.32 -43.56
CA ALA A 210 -6.93 22.34 -44.54
C ALA A 210 -6.70 23.72 -43.91
N LYS A 211 -7.37 24.04 -42.79
CA LYS A 211 -7.22 25.33 -42.11
C LYS A 211 -5.85 25.42 -41.45
N THR A 212 -5.46 24.42 -40.69
CA THR A 212 -4.14 24.34 -40.05
C THR A 212 -3.02 24.31 -41.08
N GLN A 213 -3.19 23.54 -42.16
CA GLN A 213 -2.24 23.52 -43.28
C GLN A 213 -2.08 24.90 -43.93
N THR A 214 -3.16 25.64 -44.13
CA THR A 214 -3.13 26.98 -44.74
C THR A 214 -2.41 27.97 -43.84
N VAL A 215 -2.67 27.94 -42.52
CA VAL A 215 -2.00 28.81 -41.56
C VAL A 215 -0.50 28.47 -41.50
N LEU A 216 -0.15 27.18 -41.43
CA LEU A 216 1.25 26.75 -41.44
C LEU A 216 1.95 27.10 -42.76
N ALA A 217 1.27 26.99 -43.91
CA ALA A 217 1.82 27.40 -45.21
C ALA A 217 2.15 28.89 -45.24
N SER A 218 1.29 29.75 -44.66
CA SER A 218 1.52 31.20 -44.56
C SER A 218 2.73 31.56 -43.69
N VAL A 219 3.09 30.68 -42.75
CA VAL A 219 4.29 30.79 -41.90
C VAL A 219 5.56 30.46 -42.67
N LEU A 220 5.51 29.49 -43.58
CA LEU A 220 6.64 29.10 -44.42
C LEU A 220 6.96 30.15 -45.49
N SER A 221 5.94 30.58 -46.25
CA SER A 221 6.05 31.54 -47.34
C SER A 221 4.66 32.06 -47.75
N THR A 222 4.55 32.83 -48.84
CA THR A 222 3.24 33.18 -49.40
C THR A 222 2.45 31.89 -49.75
N PRO A 223 1.19 31.74 -49.30
CA PRO A 223 0.41 30.55 -49.58
C PRO A 223 0.36 30.22 -51.08
N SER A 224 0.85 29.04 -51.40
CA SER A 224 0.99 28.46 -52.73
C SER A 224 0.81 26.94 -52.64
N ALA A 225 0.54 26.28 -53.78
CA ALA A 225 0.42 24.82 -53.84
C ALA A 225 1.65 24.12 -53.23
N THR A 226 2.85 24.65 -53.50
CA THR A 226 4.10 24.15 -52.91
C THR A 226 4.14 24.30 -51.40
N SER A 227 3.84 25.48 -50.85
CA SER A 227 3.87 25.71 -49.39
C SER A 227 2.82 24.88 -48.63
N LEU A 228 1.68 24.56 -49.27
CA LEU A 228 0.66 23.68 -48.71
C LEU A 228 1.13 22.22 -48.67
N LEU A 229 1.81 21.75 -49.73
CA LEU A 229 2.43 20.43 -49.74
C LEU A 229 3.50 20.30 -48.66
N LEU A 230 4.34 21.32 -48.47
CA LEU A 230 5.32 21.33 -47.39
C LEU A 230 4.65 21.32 -46.02
N ALA A 231 3.62 22.15 -45.81
CA ALA A 231 2.86 22.18 -44.56
C ALA A 231 2.20 20.82 -44.24
N SER A 232 1.59 20.16 -45.22
CA SER A 232 1.04 18.81 -45.07
C SER A 232 2.12 17.81 -44.66
N ARG A 233 3.27 17.83 -45.36
CA ARG A 233 4.38 16.91 -45.06
C ARG A 233 4.96 17.12 -43.67
N ILE A 234 5.10 18.38 -43.23
CA ILE A 234 5.58 18.70 -41.88
C ILE A 234 4.60 18.17 -40.82
N LEU A 235 3.29 18.40 -40.99
CA LEU A 235 2.28 17.89 -40.06
C LEU A 235 2.30 16.36 -40.01
N GLU A 236 2.39 15.69 -41.16
CA GLU A 236 2.53 14.23 -41.26
C GLU A 236 3.72 13.70 -40.46
N LEU A 237 4.92 14.23 -40.70
CA LEU A 237 6.16 13.74 -40.07
C LEU A 237 6.16 13.99 -38.57
N THR A 238 5.71 15.17 -38.14
CA THR A 238 5.73 15.57 -36.73
C THR A 238 4.52 15.06 -35.95
N GLY A 239 3.49 14.54 -36.65
CA GLY A 239 2.23 14.14 -36.04
C GLY A 239 1.38 15.31 -35.53
N GLY A 240 1.73 16.54 -35.91
CA GLY A 240 1.11 17.76 -35.38
C GLY A 240 1.62 18.16 -33.99
N GLN A 241 2.66 17.52 -33.43
CA GLN A 241 3.18 17.93 -32.12
C GLN A 241 3.63 19.41 -32.17
N PRO A 242 3.13 20.30 -31.29
CA PRO A 242 3.25 21.74 -31.52
C PRO A 242 4.68 22.26 -31.65
N LEU A 243 5.55 21.94 -30.68
CA LEU A 243 6.95 22.40 -30.68
C LEU A 243 7.71 21.90 -31.91
N MET A 244 7.58 20.62 -32.23
CA MET A 244 8.26 19.97 -33.34
C MET A 244 7.75 20.47 -34.69
N THR A 245 6.44 20.65 -34.84
CA THR A 245 5.84 21.27 -36.04
C THR A 245 6.45 22.65 -36.27
N MET A 246 6.56 23.47 -35.23
CA MET A 246 7.15 24.80 -35.34
C MET A 246 8.64 24.78 -35.67
N LEU A 247 9.42 23.89 -35.04
CA LEU A 247 10.85 23.76 -35.29
C LEU A 247 11.15 23.35 -36.73
N ILE A 248 10.46 22.31 -37.24
CA ILE A 248 10.65 21.84 -38.61
C ILE A 248 10.14 22.88 -39.62
N ALA A 249 9.05 23.58 -39.32
CA ALA A 249 8.58 24.67 -40.17
C ALA A 249 9.58 25.83 -40.24
N ASP A 250 10.18 26.21 -39.11
CA ASP A 250 11.20 27.26 -39.11
C ASP A 250 12.49 26.81 -39.81
N LEU A 251 12.89 25.55 -39.66
CA LEU A 251 13.99 24.93 -40.42
C LEU A 251 13.72 25.03 -41.92
N ALA A 252 12.55 24.56 -42.36
CA ALA A 252 12.14 24.60 -43.77
C ALA A 252 12.15 26.02 -44.35
N ARG A 253 11.70 26.99 -43.56
CA ARG A 253 11.72 28.42 -43.91
C ARG A 253 13.13 28.99 -44.01
N ARG A 254 14.02 28.67 -43.06
CA ARG A 254 15.41 29.16 -43.02
C ARG A 254 16.23 28.60 -44.17
N GLU A 255 16.09 27.29 -44.44
CA GLU A 255 16.82 26.57 -45.49
C GLU A 255 16.15 26.70 -46.87
N ARG A 256 14.95 27.30 -46.93
CA ARG A 256 14.19 27.55 -48.17
C ARG A 256 13.88 26.25 -48.93
N LEU A 257 13.46 25.23 -48.20
CA LEU A 257 13.12 23.91 -48.75
C LEU A 257 11.91 24.04 -49.70
N LYS A 258 11.93 23.29 -50.80
CA LYS A 258 11.02 23.48 -51.95
C LYS A 258 10.07 22.32 -52.22
N ASN A 259 10.36 21.14 -51.69
CA ASN A 259 9.56 19.94 -51.95
C ASN A 259 9.56 18.99 -50.72
N PRO A 260 8.63 18.03 -50.66
CA PRO A 260 8.54 17.07 -49.55
C PRO A 260 9.80 16.23 -49.31
N ASP A 261 10.56 15.88 -50.36
CA ASP A 261 11.77 15.05 -50.22
C ASP A 261 12.90 15.81 -49.51
N GLU A 262 13.00 17.12 -49.76
CA GLU A 262 13.89 18.02 -49.03
C GLU A 262 13.50 18.12 -47.54
N ILE A 263 12.20 18.11 -47.21
CA ILE A 263 11.73 18.06 -45.82
C ILE A 263 12.14 16.74 -45.16
N ASP A 264 11.95 15.61 -45.84
CA ASP A 264 12.33 14.29 -45.32
C ASP A 264 13.83 14.22 -45.04
N THR A 265 14.65 14.74 -45.97
CA THR A 265 16.12 14.81 -45.80
C THR A 265 16.51 15.69 -44.62
N ALA A 266 15.87 16.85 -44.46
CA ALA A 266 16.12 17.74 -43.33
C ALA A 266 15.72 17.10 -42.00
N VAL A 267 14.61 16.34 -41.97
CA VAL A 267 14.18 15.59 -40.78
C VAL A 267 15.17 14.47 -40.43
N GLU A 268 15.70 13.74 -41.41
CA GLU A 268 16.74 12.73 -41.14
C GLU A 268 18.00 13.37 -40.54
N SER A 269 18.44 14.51 -41.10
CA SER A 269 19.56 15.27 -40.55
C SER A 269 19.29 15.73 -39.12
N TYR A 270 18.07 16.22 -38.85
CA TYR A 270 17.65 16.62 -37.52
C TYR A 270 17.66 15.44 -36.54
N VAL A 271 17.06 14.29 -36.88
CA VAL A 271 17.04 13.09 -36.02
C VAL A 271 18.46 12.61 -35.74
N ALA A 272 19.33 12.55 -36.75
CA ALA A 272 20.73 12.18 -36.57
C ALA A 272 21.47 13.14 -35.61
N SER A 273 21.25 14.45 -35.75
CA SER A 273 21.84 15.47 -34.87
C SER A 273 21.40 15.29 -33.41
N GLN A 274 20.12 14.98 -33.19
CA GLN A 274 19.57 14.78 -31.87
C GLN A 274 20.03 13.45 -31.25
N ARG A 275 20.34 12.43 -32.05
CA ARG A 275 20.92 11.17 -31.51
C ARG A 275 22.35 11.38 -31.04
N ALA A 276 23.11 12.24 -31.74
CA ALA A 276 24.47 12.58 -31.35
C ALA A 276 24.50 13.49 -30.11
N THR A 277 23.57 14.44 -30.00
CA THR A 277 23.45 15.33 -28.85
C THR A 277 21.98 15.67 -28.64
N PRO A 278 21.27 14.90 -27.79
CA PRO A 278 19.86 15.14 -27.51
C PRO A 278 19.65 16.53 -26.92
N ARG A 279 18.65 17.25 -27.41
CA ARG A 279 18.24 18.56 -26.89
C ARG A 279 16.71 18.66 -26.86
N GLU A 280 16.23 19.75 -26.28
CA GLU A 280 14.84 20.17 -26.40
C GLU A 280 13.85 19.06 -26.02
N LEU A 281 12.87 18.78 -26.88
CA LEU A 281 11.78 17.84 -26.66
C LEU A 281 12.27 16.40 -26.39
N PHE A 282 13.22 15.92 -27.19
CA PHE A 282 13.62 14.52 -27.11
C PHE A 282 14.37 14.21 -25.83
N LEU A 283 15.26 15.12 -25.41
CA LEU A 283 15.93 15.00 -24.11
C LEU A 283 14.90 15.00 -22.98
N HIS A 284 13.92 15.91 -22.99
CA HIS A 284 12.88 15.96 -21.95
C HIS A 284 12.02 14.70 -21.92
N ILE A 285 11.68 14.11 -23.08
CA ILE A 285 10.92 12.86 -23.14
C ILE A 285 11.74 11.70 -22.57
N GLU A 286 13.02 11.59 -22.98
CA GLU A 286 13.91 10.54 -22.49
C GLU A 286 14.15 10.69 -20.98
N GLU A 287 14.51 11.87 -20.50
CA GLU A 287 14.70 12.16 -19.08
C GLU A 287 13.42 11.92 -18.29
N PHE A 288 12.27 12.42 -18.76
CA PHE A 288 11.00 12.19 -18.08
C PHE A 288 10.67 10.71 -17.96
N ILE A 289 10.87 9.91 -19.02
CA ILE A 289 10.64 8.45 -18.92
C ILE A 289 11.64 7.82 -17.94
N LEU A 290 12.92 8.17 -18.03
CA LEU A 290 13.99 7.54 -17.25
C LEU A 290 14.03 7.98 -15.76
N GLU A 291 13.53 9.18 -15.44
CA GLU A 291 13.41 9.70 -14.07
C GLU A 291 12.32 8.95 -13.26
N HIS A 292 11.32 8.37 -13.93
CA HIS A 292 10.24 7.62 -13.29
C HIS A 292 10.60 6.13 -13.12
N SER A 293 11.68 5.86 -12.40
CA SER A 293 12.41 4.58 -12.35
C SER A 293 11.54 3.31 -12.25
N PHE A 294 10.48 3.31 -11.44
CA PHE A 294 9.59 2.15 -11.26
C PHE A 294 8.70 1.87 -12.49
N ASP A 295 8.15 2.92 -13.11
CA ASP A 295 7.28 2.82 -14.27
C ASP A 295 8.06 2.82 -15.60
N ALA A 296 9.30 3.31 -15.61
CA ALA A 296 10.16 3.44 -16.79
C ALA A 296 10.41 2.10 -17.48
N TYR A 297 10.70 1.04 -16.70
CA TYR A 297 10.95 -0.29 -17.25
C TYR A 297 9.69 -0.87 -17.91
N ALA A 298 8.55 -0.74 -17.24
CA ALA A 298 7.25 -1.19 -17.76
C ALA A 298 6.86 -0.40 -19.03
N ALA A 299 7.04 0.92 -18.99
CA ALA A 299 6.81 1.82 -20.13
C ALA A 299 7.70 1.46 -21.33
N LEU A 300 9.00 1.29 -21.14
CA LEU A 300 9.92 0.94 -22.22
C LEU A 300 9.66 -0.48 -22.76
N SER A 301 9.23 -1.41 -21.91
CA SER A 301 8.83 -2.76 -22.35
C SER A 301 7.54 -2.73 -23.18
N THR A 302 6.52 -1.99 -22.73
CA THR A 302 5.28 -1.78 -23.47
C THR A 302 5.54 -1.05 -24.80
N TYR A 303 6.44 -0.08 -24.81
CA TYR A 303 6.88 0.61 -26.02
C TYR A 303 7.60 -0.33 -26.99
N LEU A 304 8.45 -1.23 -26.50
CA LEU A 304 9.13 -2.24 -27.31
C LEU A 304 8.14 -3.26 -27.92
N ASP A 305 7.12 -3.66 -27.16
CA ASP A 305 6.03 -4.50 -27.66
C ASP A 305 5.24 -3.79 -28.78
N LEU A 306 5.01 -2.47 -28.65
CA LEU A 306 4.40 -1.62 -29.68
C LEU A 306 5.27 -1.54 -30.94
N CYS A 307 6.58 -1.31 -30.80
CA CYS A 307 7.52 -1.24 -31.93
C CYS A 307 7.67 -2.57 -32.67
N THR A 308 7.56 -3.70 -31.97
CA THR A 308 7.81 -5.04 -32.54
C THR A 308 6.54 -5.79 -32.96
N GLY A 309 5.35 -5.28 -32.61
CA GLY A 309 4.05 -5.88 -32.96
C GLY A 309 3.76 -7.23 -32.29
N LYS A 310 4.42 -7.55 -31.17
CA LYS A 310 4.40 -8.89 -30.53
C LYS A 310 3.24 -9.14 -29.57
N ARG A 311 2.54 -8.11 -29.12
CA ARG A 311 1.30 -8.18 -28.30
C ARG A 311 0.26 -7.26 -28.91
N ASP A 312 -1.01 -7.38 -28.51
CA ASP A 312 -2.01 -6.34 -28.81
C ASP A 312 -1.67 -5.10 -27.97
N PRO A 313 -0.91 -4.11 -28.49
CA PRO A 313 -0.24 -3.11 -27.67
C PRO A 313 -1.15 -1.91 -27.39
N ARG A 314 -2.46 -2.07 -27.59
CA ARG A 314 -3.40 -0.95 -27.73
C ARG A 314 -4.25 -0.68 -26.50
N ALA A 315 -4.14 -1.51 -25.45
CA ALA A 315 -4.88 -1.26 -24.23
C ALA A 315 -4.24 -0.10 -23.43
N LEU A 316 -5.06 0.89 -23.05
CA LEU A 316 -4.69 1.91 -22.06
C LEU A 316 -4.28 1.32 -20.70
N GLU A 317 -4.65 0.08 -20.44
CA GLU A 317 -4.35 -0.66 -19.20
C GLU A 317 -2.96 -1.31 -19.21
N ALA A 318 -2.22 -1.26 -20.32
CA ALA A 318 -0.88 -1.84 -20.39
C ALA A 318 0.07 -1.19 -19.34
N PRO A 319 0.91 -1.98 -18.65
CA PRO A 319 1.85 -1.45 -17.67
C PRO A 319 2.72 -0.33 -18.25
N GLY A 320 2.80 0.81 -17.57
CA GLY A 320 3.58 1.98 -18.02
C GLY A 320 2.98 2.75 -19.20
N ALA A 321 1.82 2.36 -19.76
CA ALA A 321 1.16 3.09 -20.86
C ALA A 321 0.87 4.56 -20.48
N ARG A 322 0.45 4.79 -19.23
CA ARG A 322 0.20 6.14 -18.72
C ARG A 322 1.45 7.01 -18.74
N LEU A 323 2.61 6.45 -18.35
CA LEU A 323 3.88 7.18 -18.37
C LEU A 323 4.26 7.57 -19.81
N LEU A 324 4.05 6.68 -20.78
CA LEU A 324 4.30 6.95 -22.20
C LEU A 324 3.38 8.02 -22.80
N LEU A 325 2.14 8.11 -22.32
CA LEU A 325 1.20 9.17 -22.69
C LEU A 325 1.62 10.51 -22.05
N LEU A 326 1.98 10.51 -20.77
CA LEU A 326 2.38 11.72 -20.03
C LEU A 326 3.72 12.28 -20.52
N SER A 327 4.64 11.42 -20.98
CA SER A 327 5.89 11.84 -21.60
C SER A 327 5.64 12.59 -22.91
N GLY A 328 4.53 12.30 -23.59
CA GLY A 328 4.23 12.82 -24.91
C GLY A 328 4.88 12.05 -26.05
N LEU A 329 5.47 10.89 -25.79
CA LEU A 329 5.97 9.98 -26.83
C LEU A 329 4.82 9.31 -27.59
N LEU A 330 3.81 8.86 -26.85
CA LEU A 330 2.60 8.26 -27.38
C LEU A 330 1.41 9.22 -27.29
N ARG A 331 0.39 8.93 -28.10
CA ARG A 331 -0.95 9.51 -27.99
C ARG A 331 -2.00 8.41 -28.09
N GLN A 332 -3.20 8.70 -27.60
CA GLN A 332 -4.37 7.85 -27.77
C GLN A 332 -5.16 8.29 -29.01
N ARG A 333 -5.48 7.35 -29.88
CA ARG A 333 -6.38 7.56 -31.03
C ARG A 333 -7.25 6.32 -31.23
N ASN A 334 -8.57 6.51 -31.30
CA ASN A 334 -9.55 5.41 -31.44
C ASN A 334 -9.36 4.30 -30.39
N ASP A 335 -9.09 4.67 -29.13
CA ASP A 335 -8.78 3.75 -28.02
C ASP A 335 -7.53 2.90 -28.20
N GLN A 336 -6.58 3.39 -29.00
CA GLN A 336 -5.30 2.72 -29.25
C GLN A 336 -4.14 3.66 -29.02
N LEU A 337 -3.05 3.13 -28.47
CA LEU A 337 -1.79 3.85 -28.32
C LEU A 337 -1.05 3.88 -29.66
N GLU A 338 -0.70 5.08 -30.10
CA GLU A 338 0.15 5.28 -31.29
C GLU A 338 1.29 6.26 -30.98
N VAL A 339 2.43 6.04 -31.62
CA VAL A 339 3.56 7.00 -31.58
C VAL A 339 3.09 8.29 -32.28
N LYS A 340 3.38 9.46 -31.69
CA LYS A 340 2.82 10.74 -32.16
C LYS A 340 3.00 11.01 -33.65
N GLY A 341 4.12 10.60 -34.24
CA GLY A 341 4.35 10.68 -35.68
C GLY A 341 5.62 9.94 -36.14
N PRO A 342 5.84 9.83 -37.46
CA PRO A 342 7.00 9.15 -38.03
C PRO A 342 8.34 9.68 -37.50
N LEU A 343 8.48 11.00 -37.31
CA LEU A 343 9.71 11.61 -36.79
C LEU A 343 10.04 11.10 -35.38
N PHE A 344 9.03 10.92 -34.51
CA PHE A 344 9.24 10.35 -33.17
C PHE A 344 9.67 8.89 -33.24
N GLY A 345 9.02 8.08 -34.09
CA GLY A 345 9.39 6.67 -34.28
C GLY A 345 10.78 6.48 -34.87
N ARG A 346 11.24 7.43 -35.70
CA ARG A 346 12.63 7.46 -36.20
C ARG A 346 13.62 7.78 -35.09
N TYR A 347 13.29 8.64 -34.14
CA TYR A 347 14.20 8.94 -33.03
C TYR A 347 14.17 7.85 -31.95
N PHE A 348 12.99 7.61 -31.38
CA PHE A 348 12.68 6.62 -30.35
C PHE A 348 12.46 5.24 -30.99
N ASP A 349 13.46 4.73 -31.70
CA ASP A 349 13.33 3.43 -32.35
C ASP A 349 13.50 2.26 -31.34
N GLU A 350 13.40 1.03 -31.86
CA GLU A 350 13.65 -0.18 -31.06
C GLU A 350 15.03 -0.17 -30.40
N THR A 351 16.04 0.39 -31.07
CA THR A 351 17.42 0.40 -30.58
C THR A 351 17.55 1.36 -29.40
N TRP A 352 16.93 2.54 -29.48
CA TRP A 352 16.83 3.47 -28.37
C TRP A 352 16.15 2.81 -27.15
N ALA A 353 15.01 2.14 -27.35
CA ALA A 353 14.27 1.51 -26.24
C ALA A 353 15.13 0.43 -25.55
N ARG A 354 15.81 -0.41 -26.33
CA ARG A 354 16.74 -1.42 -25.81
C ARG A 354 17.95 -0.80 -25.11
N GLN A 355 18.51 0.28 -25.65
CA GLN A 355 19.61 1.00 -25.02
C GLN A 355 19.18 1.64 -23.70
N CYS A 356 17.98 2.21 -23.63
CA CYS A 356 17.41 2.74 -22.40
C CYS A 356 17.19 1.64 -21.35
N LEU A 357 16.61 0.49 -21.73
CA LEU A 357 16.48 -0.68 -20.85
C LEU A 357 17.83 -1.18 -20.35
N ASN A 358 18.84 -1.25 -21.21
CA ASN A 358 20.20 -1.64 -20.84
C ASN A 358 20.88 -0.60 -19.94
N ARG A 359 20.65 0.70 -20.19
CA ARG A 359 21.13 1.82 -19.38
C ARG A 359 20.50 1.82 -17.99
N LEU A 360 19.21 1.53 -17.88
CA LEU A 360 18.54 1.32 -16.59
C LEU A 360 19.20 0.14 -15.86
N GLY A 361 19.42 -0.99 -16.56
CA GLY A 361 20.13 -2.14 -15.99
C GLY A 361 21.61 -1.93 -15.63
N THR A 362 22.25 -0.82 -16.07
CA THR A 362 23.68 -0.52 -15.81
C THR A 362 23.93 0.72 -14.93
N ARG A 363 23.05 1.75 -14.95
CA ARG A 363 23.12 2.93 -14.06
C ARG A 363 22.68 2.64 -12.62
N GLU A 364 21.95 1.55 -12.38
CA GLU A 364 21.53 1.05 -11.06
C GLU A 364 22.70 0.61 -10.13
N LEU A 365 23.95 0.74 -10.58
CA LEU A 365 25.14 0.29 -9.87
C LEU A 365 25.92 1.38 -9.10
N GLN A 366 25.65 2.69 -9.29
CA GLN A 366 26.62 3.73 -8.86
C GLN A 366 26.09 5.00 -8.13
N SER A 367 24.83 5.11 -7.72
CA SER A 367 24.36 6.30 -6.95
C SER A 367 24.25 6.06 -5.43
N PRO A 368 24.94 6.83 -4.56
CA PRO A 368 24.97 6.62 -3.10
C PRO A 368 23.70 7.07 -2.34
N ARG A 369 22.77 7.77 -2.98
CA ARG A 369 21.48 8.20 -2.37
C ARG A 369 20.37 7.15 -2.47
N ILE A 370 20.60 6.07 -3.22
CA ILE A 370 19.72 4.88 -3.27
C ILE A 370 20.53 3.66 -2.82
N ALA A 371 21.02 3.71 -1.58
CA ALA A 371 21.30 2.49 -0.84
C ALA A 371 19.99 1.82 -0.33
N VAL A 372 18.82 2.32 -0.74
CA VAL A 372 17.50 1.94 -0.19
C VAL A 372 16.60 1.17 -1.17
N LEU A 373 16.79 1.21 -2.49
CA LEU A 373 15.92 0.43 -3.42
C LEU A 373 16.69 -0.18 -4.61
N ARG A 374 17.71 -0.99 -4.31
CA ARG A 374 17.77 -2.29 -4.97
C ARG A 374 16.67 -3.12 -4.33
N ARG A 375 15.63 -3.50 -5.07
CA ARG A 375 15.03 -4.78 -4.75
C ARG A 375 15.81 -5.83 -5.52
N SER A 376 16.86 -6.31 -4.86
CA SER A 376 17.10 -7.76 -4.81
C SER A 376 15.73 -8.46 -4.86
N PRO A 377 15.56 -9.58 -5.59
CA PRO A 377 14.27 -10.27 -5.68
C PRO A 377 13.60 -10.21 -4.32
N ARG A 378 12.44 -9.52 -4.26
CA ARG A 378 11.74 -9.26 -3.00
C ARG A 378 11.67 -10.61 -2.29
N PRO A 379 12.02 -10.68 -0.99
CA PRO A 379 11.93 -11.94 -0.30
C PRO A 379 10.54 -12.53 -0.52
N ARG A 380 10.47 -13.79 -0.96
CA ARG A 380 9.21 -14.42 -1.29
C ARG A 380 8.50 -14.82 0.00
N ILE A 381 7.21 -14.55 0.10
CA ILE A 381 6.34 -15.00 1.19
C ILE A 381 5.17 -15.75 0.59
N CYS A 382 4.74 -16.82 1.25
CA CYS A 382 3.47 -17.47 0.94
C CYS A 382 2.39 -17.00 1.92
N VAL A 383 1.28 -16.51 1.37
CA VAL A 383 0.09 -16.09 2.13
C VAL A 383 -1.01 -17.12 1.94
N PHE A 384 -1.36 -17.82 3.01
CA PHE A 384 -2.49 -18.72 3.05
C PHE A 384 -3.75 -18.00 3.53
N ASN A 385 -4.82 -18.08 2.75
CA ASN A 385 -6.14 -17.63 3.17
C ASN A 385 -6.98 -18.80 3.67
N THR A 386 -7.49 -18.66 4.89
CA THR A 386 -8.37 -19.65 5.54
C THR A 386 -9.80 -19.14 5.71
N GLY A 387 -10.06 -17.88 5.31
CA GLY A 387 -11.31 -17.17 5.51
C GLY A 387 -11.19 -16.11 6.61
N GLY A 388 -12.28 -15.92 7.36
CA GLY A 388 -12.41 -14.81 8.31
C GLY A 388 -12.46 -13.43 7.63
N THR A 389 -12.75 -12.38 8.40
CA THR A 389 -12.97 -11.03 7.87
C THR A 389 -11.79 -10.50 7.04
N ILE A 390 -10.55 -10.79 7.44
CA ILE A 390 -9.33 -10.41 6.71
C ILE A 390 -9.20 -11.14 5.36
N GLY A 391 -9.76 -12.35 5.27
CA GLY A 391 -9.69 -13.20 4.09
C GLY A 391 -10.76 -12.88 3.06
N MET A 392 -11.67 -11.93 3.35
CA MET A 392 -12.78 -11.56 2.47
C MET A 392 -12.52 -10.22 1.77
N VAL A 393 -13.08 -10.08 0.58
CA VAL A 393 -13.07 -8.87 -0.25
C VAL A 393 -14.50 -8.47 -0.57
N ARG A 394 -14.74 -7.17 -0.74
CA ARG A 394 -16.07 -6.64 -1.11
C ARG A 394 -16.18 -6.48 -2.62
N ARG A 395 -17.24 -7.04 -3.21
CA ARG A 395 -17.62 -6.82 -4.62
C ARG A 395 -19.07 -6.34 -4.69
N GLY A 396 -19.24 -5.04 -4.97
CA GLY A 396 -20.56 -4.41 -4.86
C GLY A 396 -21.08 -4.44 -3.41
N ASN A 397 -22.19 -5.12 -3.18
CA ASN A 397 -22.80 -5.29 -1.85
C ASN A 397 -22.48 -6.62 -1.17
N GLU A 398 -21.68 -7.49 -1.82
CA GLU A 398 -21.36 -8.82 -1.31
C GLU A 398 -19.94 -8.85 -0.72
N VAL A 399 -19.78 -9.58 0.39
CA VAL A 399 -18.48 -9.87 1.02
C VAL A 399 -18.20 -11.36 0.80
N ARG A 400 -17.12 -11.68 0.09
CA ARG A 400 -16.78 -13.04 -0.34
C ARG A 400 -15.26 -13.27 -0.34
N PRO A 401 -14.76 -14.52 -0.37
CA PRO A 401 -13.34 -14.75 -0.57
C PRO A 401 -12.90 -14.24 -1.96
N PRO A 402 -11.62 -13.87 -2.13
CA PRO A 402 -11.07 -13.52 -3.43
C PRO A 402 -11.11 -14.73 -4.38
N GLU A 403 -11.36 -14.47 -5.67
CA GLU A 403 -11.37 -15.46 -6.74
C GLU A 403 -9.95 -15.98 -7.03
N ASP A 404 -8.97 -15.08 -7.00
CA ASP A 404 -7.58 -15.37 -7.33
C ASP A 404 -6.60 -14.46 -6.57
N GLN A 405 -5.30 -14.75 -6.75
CA GLN A 405 -4.22 -13.94 -6.21
C GLN A 405 -4.30 -12.48 -6.67
N ALA A 406 -4.70 -12.22 -7.92
CA ALA A 406 -4.75 -10.87 -8.45
C ALA A 406 -5.83 -10.04 -7.74
N GLU A 407 -6.99 -10.63 -7.42
CA GLU A 407 -8.04 -9.98 -6.63
C GLU A 407 -7.60 -9.75 -5.20
N PHE A 408 -6.93 -10.72 -4.57
CA PHE A 408 -6.36 -10.54 -3.23
C PHE A 408 -5.36 -9.36 -3.20
N LEU A 409 -4.40 -9.34 -4.12
CA LEU A 409 -3.38 -8.29 -4.19
C LEU A 409 -3.97 -6.92 -4.57
N ARG A 410 -5.02 -6.84 -5.40
CA ARG A 410 -5.70 -5.56 -5.65
C ARG A 410 -6.32 -4.96 -4.37
N ASN A 411 -6.78 -5.80 -3.46
CA ASN A 411 -7.36 -5.35 -2.18
C ASN A 411 -6.31 -5.04 -1.11
N TYR A 412 -5.08 -5.55 -1.29
CA TYR A 412 -3.95 -5.40 -0.38
C TYR A 412 -2.66 -5.04 -1.12
N ALA A 413 -2.74 -4.05 -2.01
CA ALA A 413 -1.64 -3.69 -2.92
C ALA A 413 -0.37 -3.27 -2.18
N GLU A 414 -0.53 -2.74 -0.96
CA GLU A 414 0.55 -2.33 -0.07
C GLU A 414 1.50 -3.49 0.30
N ILE A 415 1.05 -4.75 0.22
CA ILE A 415 1.90 -5.91 0.50
C ILE A 415 3.02 -6.06 -0.55
N GLU A 416 2.78 -5.63 -1.79
CA GLU A 416 3.81 -5.68 -2.83
C GLU A 416 5.01 -4.82 -2.43
N GLU A 417 4.80 -3.73 -1.69
CA GLU A 417 5.87 -2.93 -1.09
C GLU A 417 6.66 -3.66 0.01
N VAL A 418 6.26 -4.85 0.44
CA VAL A 418 6.99 -5.63 1.46
C VAL A 418 7.70 -6.82 0.84
N ALA A 419 6.99 -7.63 0.05
CA ALA A 419 7.46 -8.93 -0.40
C ALA A 419 6.88 -9.32 -1.77
N GLU A 420 7.49 -10.31 -2.42
CA GLU A 420 6.82 -11.04 -3.51
C GLU A 420 5.90 -12.07 -2.87
N VAL A 421 4.60 -11.95 -3.12
CA VAL A 421 3.59 -12.80 -2.48
C VAL A 421 3.11 -13.88 -3.42
N ASP A 422 3.13 -15.10 -2.92
CA ASP A 422 2.39 -16.23 -3.48
C ASP A 422 1.14 -16.46 -2.62
N PHE A 423 -0.03 -16.23 -3.20
CA PHE A 423 -1.30 -16.33 -2.50
C PHE A 423 -1.97 -17.67 -2.77
N GLN A 424 -2.42 -18.34 -1.70
CA GLN A 424 -3.17 -19.57 -1.82
C GLN A 424 -4.40 -19.57 -0.91
N GLN A 425 -5.58 -19.76 -1.51
CA GLN A 425 -6.79 -20.10 -0.78
C GLN A 425 -6.70 -21.57 -0.32
N LEU A 426 -6.60 -21.83 0.99
CA LEU A 426 -6.61 -23.19 1.55
C LEU A 426 -8.03 -23.71 1.74
N PHE A 427 -8.87 -22.87 2.35
CA PHE A 427 -10.30 -23.07 2.56
C PHE A 427 -10.91 -21.72 2.97
N ASN A 428 -12.23 -21.64 3.08
CA ASN A 428 -12.91 -20.40 3.45
C ASN A 428 -13.99 -20.67 4.50
N PHE A 429 -13.60 -20.65 5.78
CA PHE A 429 -14.51 -20.84 6.89
C PHE A 429 -14.61 -19.58 7.75
N ASP A 430 -15.78 -19.39 8.35
CA ASP A 430 -15.85 -18.64 9.60
C ASP A 430 -15.01 -19.38 10.65
N SER A 431 -14.17 -18.65 11.39
CA SER A 431 -13.25 -19.22 12.39
C SER A 431 -13.94 -20.15 13.39
N VAL A 432 -15.22 -19.93 13.70
CA VAL A 432 -15.98 -20.80 14.63
C VAL A 432 -16.15 -22.23 14.11
N ASN A 433 -16.03 -22.44 12.80
CA ASN A 433 -16.12 -23.75 12.15
C ASN A 433 -14.76 -24.43 11.95
N VAL A 434 -13.66 -23.77 12.32
CA VAL A 434 -12.31 -24.34 12.21
C VAL A 434 -12.12 -25.43 13.26
N SER A 435 -11.75 -26.63 12.82
CA SER A 435 -11.55 -27.81 13.65
C SER A 435 -10.07 -28.27 13.64
N PRO A 436 -9.71 -29.30 14.42
CA PRO A 436 -8.36 -29.87 14.37
C PRO A 436 -7.95 -30.37 12.97
N THR A 437 -8.90 -30.76 12.12
CA THR A 437 -8.65 -31.15 10.72
C THR A 437 -8.04 -29.99 9.93
N GLU A 438 -8.57 -28.78 10.12
CA GLU A 438 -8.06 -27.58 9.46
C GLU A 438 -6.69 -27.18 10.01
N TRP A 439 -6.41 -27.37 11.30
CA TRP A 439 -5.07 -27.18 11.87
C TRP A 439 -4.04 -28.10 11.20
N THR A 440 -4.40 -29.38 10.99
CA THR A 440 -3.58 -30.34 10.25
C THR A 440 -3.32 -29.87 8.82
N HIS A 441 -4.35 -29.37 8.13
CA HIS A 441 -4.24 -28.89 6.76
C HIS A 441 -3.29 -27.68 6.65
N ILE A 442 -3.43 -26.69 7.54
CA ILE A 442 -2.54 -25.52 7.58
C ILE A 442 -1.08 -25.96 7.82
N ALA A 443 -0.82 -26.80 8.83
CA ALA A 443 0.53 -27.25 9.16
C ALA A 443 1.18 -28.04 8.01
N ARG A 444 0.43 -28.93 7.35
CA ARG A 444 0.89 -29.67 6.16
C ARG A 444 1.20 -28.72 5.00
N ALA A 445 0.32 -27.76 4.71
CA ALA A 445 0.52 -26.81 3.62
C ALA A 445 1.80 -25.97 3.78
N ILE A 446 2.10 -25.53 5.01
CA ILE A 446 3.35 -24.84 5.36
C ILE A 446 4.55 -25.80 5.19
N TYR A 447 4.44 -27.00 5.77
CA TYR A 447 5.51 -27.98 5.71
C TYR A 447 5.89 -28.30 4.27
N ASP A 448 4.94 -28.66 3.41
CA ASP A 448 5.20 -29.08 2.03
C ASP A 448 5.88 -27.99 1.18
N ARG A 449 5.66 -26.71 1.52
CA ARG A 449 6.20 -25.54 0.80
C ARG A 449 7.46 -24.94 1.44
N ARG A 450 7.91 -25.45 2.59
CA ARG A 450 9.05 -24.88 3.34
C ARG A 450 10.35 -24.72 2.53
N ASN A 451 10.54 -25.55 1.51
CA ASN A 451 11.74 -25.55 0.66
C ASN A 451 11.57 -24.82 -0.68
N TRP A 452 10.46 -24.11 -0.89
CA TRP A 452 10.17 -23.43 -2.16
C TRP A 452 10.79 -22.02 -2.27
N GLY A 453 11.69 -21.68 -1.33
CA GLY A 453 12.41 -20.41 -1.31
C GLY A 453 11.68 -19.25 -0.62
N TYR A 454 10.61 -19.53 0.14
CA TYR A 454 9.93 -18.51 0.95
C TYR A 454 10.76 -18.15 2.20
N LYS A 455 10.78 -16.88 2.57
CA LYS A 455 11.39 -16.39 3.83
C LYS A 455 10.50 -16.61 5.04
N GLY A 456 9.20 -16.73 4.84
CA GLY A 456 8.22 -16.97 5.88
C GLY A 456 6.84 -17.23 5.29
N PHE A 457 5.90 -17.55 6.16
CA PHE A 457 4.51 -17.84 5.82
C PHE A 457 3.59 -16.92 6.58
N VAL A 458 2.51 -16.46 5.95
CA VAL A 458 1.42 -15.71 6.59
C VAL A 458 0.13 -16.51 6.47
N VAL A 459 -0.63 -16.61 7.56
CA VAL A 459 -1.94 -17.26 7.59
C VAL A 459 -3.00 -16.22 7.95
N ALA A 460 -3.75 -15.78 6.95
CA ALA A 460 -4.91 -14.92 7.12
C ALA A 460 -6.08 -15.77 7.64
N HIS A 461 -6.55 -15.45 8.85
CA HIS A 461 -7.46 -16.29 9.63
C HIS A 461 -8.51 -15.45 10.38
N GLY A 462 -9.69 -16.04 10.64
CA GLY A 462 -10.71 -15.42 11.49
C GLY A 462 -10.25 -15.31 12.95
N THR A 463 -10.60 -14.22 13.61
CA THR A 463 -10.04 -13.82 14.91
C THR A 463 -10.51 -14.69 16.08
N ASP A 464 -11.69 -15.33 16.00
CA ASP A 464 -12.28 -16.06 17.14
C ASP A 464 -11.49 -17.29 17.57
N THR A 465 -10.94 -18.02 16.61
CA THR A 465 -10.16 -19.25 16.86
C THR A 465 -8.69 -19.13 16.47
N LEU A 466 -8.24 -17.93 16.10
CA LEU A 466 -6.87 -17.65 15.64
C LEU A 466 -5.82 -18.14 16.65
N ALA A 467 -6.00 -17.86 17.94
CA ALA A 467 -5.08 -18.30 19.00
C ALA A 467 -4.98 -19.84 19.11
N TYR A 468 -6.10 -20.55 18.92
CA TYR A 468 -6.12 -22.02 18.92
C TYR A 468 -5.36 -22.57 17.72
N SER A 469 -5.63 -22.05 16.52
CA SER A 469 -4.95 -22.46 15.28
C SER A 469 -3.45 -22.18 15.34
N ALA A 470 -3.04 -20.99 15.81
CA ALA A 470 -1.63 -20.64 15.95
C ALA A 470 -0.90 -21.56 16.94
N ALA A 471 -1.50 -21.85 18.10
CA ALA A 471 -0.93 -22.76 19.08
C ALA A 471 -0.84 -24.20 18.52
N ALA A 472 -1.89 -24.70 17.87
CA ALA A 472 -1.90 -26.03 17.26
C ALA A 472 -0.79 -26.18 16.20
N VAL A 473 -0.67 -25.21 15.29
CA VAL A 473 0.36 -25.23 14.24
C VAL A 473 1.76 -25.10 14.85
N ALA A 474 1.94 -24.37 15.96
CA ALA A 474 3.20 -24.35 16.69
C ALA A 474 3.62 -25.76 17.15
N PHE A 475 2.72 -26.51 17.80
CA PHE A 475 3.01 -27.89 18.22
C PHE A 475 3.21 -28.84 17.04
N ALA A 476 2.48 -28.65 15.94
CA ALA A 476 2.60 -29.49 14.75
C ALA A 476 3.94 -29.34 14.02
N LEU A 477 4.45 -28.10 13.91
CA LEU A 477 5.75 -27.81 13.30
C LEU A 477 6.91 -28.05 14.28
N GLY A 478 6.65 -27.95 15.58
CA GLY A 478 7.57 -28.34 16.63
C GLY A 478 8.77 -27.40 16.83
N PRO A 479 9.73 -27.81 17.67
CA PRO A 479 10.80 -26.92 18.13
C PRO A 479 11.80 -26.53 17.04
N ASN A 480 11.97 -27.34 15.99
CA ASN A 480 12.97 -27.16 14.94
C ASN A 480 12.51 -26.23 13.81
N LEU A 481 11.40 -25.52 13.97
CA LEU A 481 10.99 -24.46 13.05
C LEU A 481 12.08 -23.38 12.98
N SER A 482 12.53 -23.05 11.78
CA SER A 482 13.66 -22.13 11.53
C SER A 482 13.26 -20.83 10.81
N PHE A 483 11.98 -20.66 10.52
CA PHE A 483 11.41 -19.54 9.79
C PHE A 483 10.08 -19.08 10.41
N PRO A 484 9.68 -17.81 10.22
CA PRO A 484 8.44 -17.30 10.79
C PRO A 484 7.20 -17.86 10.11
N VAL A 485 6.21 -18.22 10.92
CA VAL A 485 4.83 -18.51 10.49
C VAL A 485 3.92 -17.54 11.22
N VAL A 486 3.34 -16.60 10.50
CA VAL A 486 2.62 -15.46 11.07
C VAL A 486 1.12 -15.62 10.86
N PHE A 487 0.39 -15.86 11.93
CA PHE A 487 -1.07 -15.76 11.92
C PHE A 487 -1.50 -14.30 12.06
N THR A 488 -2.49 -13.89 11.30
CA THR A 488 -3.10 -12.56 11.41
C THR A 488 -4.59 -12.60 11.07
N GLY A 489 -5.31 -11.57 11.47
CA GLY A 489 -6.75 -11.43 11.33
C GLY A 489 -7.15 -9.96 11.29
N SER A 490 -8.44 -9.68 11.19
CA SER A 490 -8.97 -8.32 11.30
C SER A 490 -10.40 -8.32 11.82
N GLN A 491 -10.80 -7.19 12.41
CA GLN A 491 -12.20 -6.95 12.81
C GLN A 491 -13.04 -6.43 11.63
N THR A 492 -12.39 -5.85 10.63
CA THR A 492 -13.02 -5.24 9.46
C THR A 492 -12.51 -5.82 8.16
N THR A 493 -13.26 -5.68 7.07
CA THR A 493 -12.83 -6.09 5.72
C THR A 493 -11.93 -5.03 5.09
N SER A 494 -11.19 -5.39 4.03
CA SER A 494 -10.20 -4.52 3.37
C SER A 494 -10.76 -3.23 2.74
N ASP A 495 -12.07 -3.15 2.52
CA ASP A 495 -12.76 -1.96 2.00
C ASP A 495 -13.00 -0.88 3.06
N VAL A 496 -12.93 -1.23 4.35
CA VAL A 496 -13.10 -0.27 5.44
C VAL A 496 -11.82 0.57 5.54
N VAL A 497 -11.89 1.82 5.11
CA VAL A 497 -10.72 2.72 4.98
C VAL A 497 -9.96 2.94 6.30
N HIS A 498 -10.69 3.03 7.42
CA HIS A 498 -10.12 3.17 8.76
C HIS A 498 -9.98 1.83 9.49
N GLY A 499 -10.17 0.73 8.77
CA GLY A 499 -10.13 -0.62 9.28
C GLY A 499 -8.70 -1.14 9.47
N ASP A 500 -8.60 -2.29 10.13
CA ASP A 500 -7.34 -2.93 10.52
C ASP A 500 -6.82 -3.96 9.50
N ALA A 501 -7.64 -4.44 8.57
CA ALA A 501 -7.27 -5.50 7.62
C ALA A 501 -6.00 -5.21 6.82
N ARG A 502 -5.95 -4.05 6.16
CA ARG A 502 -4.80 -3.66 5.32
C ARG A 502 -3.52 -3.52 6.14
N GLN A 503 -3.62 -2.89 7.30
CA GLN A 503 -2.47 -2.69 8.16
C GLN A 503 -1.96 -4.00 8.77
N ASN A 504 -2.86 -4.86 9.24
CA ASN A 504 -2.51 -6.15 9.84
C ASN A 504 -1.85 -7.09 8.82
N ILE A 505 -2.34 -7.17 7.58
CA ILE A 505 -1.72 -8.04 6.57
C ILE A 505 -0.33 -7.54 6.15
N VAL A 506 -0.15 -6.22 5.99
CA VAL A 506 1.17 -5.62 5.69
C VAL A 506 2.16 -5.91 6.81
N ARG A 507 1.74 -5.68 8.07
CA ARG A 507 2.55 -6.00 9.26
C ARG A 507 2.85 -7.49 9.35
N ALA A 508 1.90 -8.37 9.03
CA ALA A 508 2.12 -9.80 9.03
C ALA A 508 3.15 -10.23 7.99
N CYS A 509 3.13 -9.64 6.78
CA CYS A 509 4.16 -9.85 5.78
C CYS A 509 5.53 -9.32 6.24
N GLN A 510 5.60 -8.16 6.89
CA GLN A 510 6.85 -7.64 7.46
C GLN A 510 7.38 -8.54 8.58
N ALA A 511 6.50 -9.09 9.41
CA ALA A 511 6.82 -10.06 10.47
C ALA A 511 7.39 -11.36 9.87
N ALA A 512 6.86 -11.82 8.74
CA ALA A 512 7.34 -13.01 8.03
C ALA A 512 8.72 -12.82 7.37
N LEU A 513 9.28 -11.60 7.40
CA LEU A 513 10.65 -11.32 6.99
C LEU A 513 11.63 -11.21 8.18
N GLN A 514 11.12 -11.22 9.41
CA GLN A 514 11.95 -11.13 10.60
C GLN A 514 12.58 -12.49 10.96
N PRO A 515 13.74 -12.51 11.62
CA PRO A 515 14.43 -13.75 12.01
C PRO A 515 13.78 -14.40 13.25
N ILE A 516 12.47 -14.62 13.21
CA ILE A 516 11.65 -15.19 14.29
C ILE A 516 11.36 -16.67 13.95
N PRO A 517 12.04 -17.65 14.56
CA PRO A 517 11.91 -19.07 14.25
C PRO A 517 10.69 -19.70 14.94
N GLU A 518 9.53 -19.03 14.87
CA GLU A 518 8.36 -19.37 15.68
C GLU A 518 7.06 -19.17 14.91
N VAL A 519 6.01 -19.87 15.37
CA VAL A 519 4.64 -19.53 15.01
C VAL A 519 4.19 -18.37 15.89
N VAL A 520 3.81 -17.27 15.28
CA VAL A 520 3.47 -16.01 15.95
C VAL A 520 2.12 -15.47 15.50
N ILE A 521 1.56 -14.57 16.31
CA ILE A 521 0.37 -13.79 15.96
C ILE A 521 0.80 -12.34 15.78
N CYS A 522 0.55 -11.77 14.61
CA CYS A 522 0.74 -10.36 14.32
C CYS A 522 -0.63 -9.67 14.28
N PHE A 523 -0.88 -8.79 15.25
CA PHE A 523 -2.16 -8.08 15.37
C PHE A 523 -1.93 -6.71 16.00
N GLY A 524 -2.56 -5.67 15.46
CA GLY A 524 -2.29 -4.30 15.91
C GLY A 524 -0.81 -3.99 15.74
N SER A 525 -0.17 -3.41 16.76
CA SER A 525 1.24 -3.02 16.72
C SER A 525 2.20 -4.06 17.30
N TYR A 526 1.76 -5.28 17.61
CA TYR A 526 2.55 -6.28 18.33
C TYR A 526 2.66 -7.63 17.59
N ILE A 527 3.78 -8.32 17.82
CA ILE A 527 3.99 -9.72 17.43
C ILE A 527 4.09 -10.55 18.71
N PHE A 528 3.13 -11.46 18.91
CA PHE A 528 3.07 -12.34 20.08
C PHE A 528 3.51 -13.75 19.72
N ARG A 529 4.12 -14.48 20.66
CA ARG A 529 4.32 -15.92 20.53
C ARG A 529 2.95 -16.60 20.40
N GLY A 530 2.73 -17.39 19.35
CA GLY A 530 1.39 -17.89 19.00
C GLY A 530 0.73 -18.72 20.10
N CYS A 531 1.50 -19.58 20.79
CA CYS A 531 1.04 -20.36 21.93
C CYS A 531 0.94 -19.57 23.26
N ARG A 532 1.15 -18.26 23.24
CA ARG A 532 1.03 -17.36 24.40
C ARG A 532 -0.05 -16.30 24.24
N ALA A 533 -0.53 -16.09 23.03
CA ALA A 533 -1.54 -15.09 22.75
C ALA A 533 -2.97 -15.60 23.03
N GLN A 534 -3.86 -14.66 23.30
CA GLN A 534 -5.30 -14.86 23.41
C GLN A 534 -6.06 -13.66 22.85
N LYS A 535 -7.31 -13.88 22.43
CA LYS A 535 -8.21 -12.79 22.05
C LYS A 535 -8.62 -12.04 23.32
N ARG A 536 -8.44 -10.72 23.31
CA ARG A 536 -8.76 -9.83 24.44
C ARG A 536 -10.09 -9.10 24.24
N ASP A 537 -10.39 -8.72 23.00
CA ASP A 537 -11.53 -7.86 22.69
C ASP A 537 -12.19 -8.28 21.36
N GLU A 538 -13.52 -8.13 21.29
CA GLU A 538 -14.32 -8.51 20.11
C GLU A 538 -14.28 -7.47 18.99
N ARG A 539 -14.03 -6.19 19.30
CA ARG A 539 -14.20 -5.07 18.35
C ARG A 539 -12.99 -4.16 18.26
N SER A 540 -12.15 -4.13 19.28
CA SER A 540 -10.92 -3.33 19.28
C SER A 540 -9.94 -3.82 18.21
N PHE A 541 -9.24 -2.86 17.60
CA PHE A 541 -8.09 -3.13 16.74
C PHE A 541 -6.87 -3.62 17.54
N ASP A 542 -6.88 -3.45 18.86
CA ASP A 542 -5.98 -4.14 19.80
C ASP A 542 -6.65 -5.42 20.35
N GLY A 543 -7.08 -6.29 19.43
CA GLY A 543 -7.92 -7.45 19.74
C GLY A 543 -7.21 -8.63 20.41
N PHE A 544 -5.87 -8.62 20.49
CA PHE A 544 -5.06 -9.71 21.05
C PHE A 544 -4.06 -9.22 22.08
N GLU A 545 -3.74 -10.10 23.03
CA GLU A 545 -2.73 -9.88 24.06
C GLU A 545 -1.95 -11.17 24.36
N SER A 546 -0.88 -11.05 25.14
CA SER A 546 -0.10 -12.19 25.65
C SER A 546 0.08 -12.05 27.17
N PRO A 547 -0.78 -12.65 28.00
CA PRO A 547 -0.89 -12.32 29.42
C PRO A 547 0.32 -12.78 30.26
N THR A 548 1.01 -13.85 29.83
CA THR A 548 2.09 -14.50 30.61
C THR A 548 3.46 -14.45 29.95
N TYR A 549 3.56 -13.77 28.81
CA TYR A 549 4.83 -13.62 28.10
C TYR A 549 4.82 -12.28 27.36
N PRO A 550 5.90 -11.48 27.38
CA PRO A 550 5.91 -10.22 26.63
C PRO A 550 5.78 -10.45 25.11
N PRO A 551 5.37 -9.42 24.33
CA PRO A 551 5.49 -9.45 22.88
C PRO A 551 6.92 -9.81 22.46
N LEU A 552 7.06 -10.54 21.35
CA LEU A 552 8.36 -10.88 20.76
C LEU A 552 8.90 -9.73 19.91
N ALA A 553 8.02 -8.86 19.41
CA ALA A 553 8.39 -7.65 18.69
C ALA A 553 7.26 -6.62 18.71
N GLU A 554 7.60 -5.37 18.39
CA GLU A 554 6.68 -4.23 18.28
C GLU A 554 6.94 -3.44 16.99
N PHE A 555 5.87 -2.96 16.35
CA PHE A 555 5.94 -2.06 15.21
C PHE A 555 6.02 -0.61 15.69
N LYS A 556 7.21 0.00 15.55
CA LYS A 556 7.46 1.44 15.77
C LYS A 556 7.83 2.08 14.42
N GLU A 557 8.77 3.03 14.40
CA GLU A 557 9.42 3.49 13.16
C GLU A 557 10.03 2.32 12.37
N ASN A 558 10.51 1.28 13.08
CA ASN A 558 10.96 0.00 12.54
C ASN A 558 10.34 -1.15 13.33
N VAL A 559 10.45 -2.39 12.82
CA VAL A 559 10.08 -3.60 13.58
C VAL A 559 11.17 -3.90 14.60
N GLU A 560 10.87 -3.70 15.88
CA GLU A 560 11.81 -3.95 16.98
C GLU A 560 11.63 -5.38 17.50
N VAL A 561 12.57 -6.28 17.19
CA VAL A 561 12.53 -7.69 17.62
C VAL A 561 13.33 -7.90 18.90
N TYR A 562 12.68 -8.38 19.95
CA TYR A 562 13.30 -8.67 21.25
C TYR A 562 13.95 -10.06 21.22
N THR A 563 15.17 -10.13 20.68
CA THR A 563 15.89 -11.39 20.43
C THR A 563 16.12 -12.25 21.69
N ASN A 564 16.20 -11.64 22.88
CA ASN A 564 16.31 -12.33 24.18
C ASN A 564 15.03 -13.10 24.57
N LEU A 565 13.89 -12.77 23.97
CA LEU A 565 12.60 -13.43 24.19
C LEU A 565 12.32 -14.56 23.19
N LEU A 566 13.06 -14.60 22.08
CA LEU A 566 12.89 -15.62 21.04
C LEU A 566 13.37 -16.99 21.50
N ARG A 567 12.82 -18.06 20.92
CA ARG A 567 13.42 -19.39 20.97
C ARG A 567 14.77 -19.37 20.24
N PRO A 568 15.77 -20.14 20.73
CA PRO A 568 17.01 -20.30 19.99
C PRO A 568 16.70 -20.78 18.57
N HIS A 569 17.42 -20.24 17.59
CA HIS A 569 17.38 -20.79 16.24
C HIS A 569 17.84 -22.25 16.30
N PRO A 570 17.14 -23.17 15.61
CA PRO A 570 17.56 -24.56 15.58
C PRO A 570 18.92 -24.69 14.89
N GLU A 571 19.68 -25.71 15.27
CA GLU A 571 20.94 -26.05 14.61
C GLU A 571 20.69 -26.29 13.10
N PRO A 572 21.61 -25.91 12.19
CA PRO A 572 21.41 -26.10 10.75
C PRO A 572 21.15 -27.57 10.32
N SER A 573 21.59 -28.54 11.13
CA SER A 573 21.37 -29.97 10.90
C SER A 573 20.04 -30.50 11.46
N ALA A 574 19.31 -29.69 12.24
CA ALA A 574 18.06 -30.10 12.85
C ALA A 574 16.93 -30.12 11.80
N GLU A 575 16.43 -31.31 11.48
CA GLU A 575 15.34 -31.45 10.54
C GLU A 575 14.00 -31.00 11.15
N LEU A 576 13.20 -30.28 10.37
CA LEU A 576 11.82 -29.97 10.71
C LEU A 576 10.97 -31.25 10.61
N GLN A 577 10.37 -31.67 11.71
CA GLN A 577 9.48 -32.85 11.76
C GLN A 577 8.03 -32.42 11.89
N LEU A 578 7.20 -32.77 10.91
CA LEU A 578 5.77 -32.50 10.98
C LEU A 578 5.06 -33.55 11.83
N ARG A 579 4.35 -33.10 12.86
CA ARG A 579 3.50 -33.92 13.73
C ARG A 579 2.11 -33.29 13.83
N ALA A 580 1.37 -33.31 12.73
CA ALA A 580 0.15 -32.52 12.56
C ALA A 580 -1.14 -33.26 12.96
N GLU A 581 -1.06 -34.33 13.75
CA GLU A 581 -2.24 -35.08 14.20
C GLU A 581 -2.73 -34.57 15.56
N PHE A 582 -4.06 -34.45 15.72
CA PHE A 582 -4.71 -33.93 16.92
C PHE A 582 -5.89 -34.81 17.32
N ALA A 583 -5.95 -35.19 18.58
CA ALA A 583 -7.03 -36.04 19.08
C ALA A 583 -8.38 -35.30 19.13
N ALA A 584 -9.44 -36.01 18.75
CA ALA A 584 -10.81 -35.67 19.11
C ALA A 584 -11.14 -36.11 20.55
N GLY A 585 -12.33 -35.76 21.04
CA GLY A 585 -12.83 -36.28 22.32
C GLY A 585 -12.22 -35.62 23.56
N VAL A 586 -11.75 -34.38 23.46
CA VAL A 586 -11.33 -33.58 24.63
C VAL A 586 -12.48 -32.65 25.05
N LEU A 587 -12.91 -32.77 26.30
CA LEU A 587 -13.95 -31.94 26.90
C LEU A 587 -13.32 -30.77 27.68
N LEU A 588 -13.67 -29.53 27.35
CA LEU A 588 -13.32 -28.35 28.14
C LEU A 588 -14.55 -27.93 28.97
N VAL A 589 -14.41 -27.91 30.30
CA VAL A 589 -15.44 -27.47 31.23
C VAL A 589 -14.97 -26.20 31.91
N GLN A 590 -15.64 -25.08 31.62
CA GLN A 590 -15.47 -23.85 32.36
C GLN A 590 -16.27 -23.93 33.66
N LEU A 591 -15.57 -23.99 34.80
CA LEU A 591 -16.20 -24.09 36.10
C LEU A 591 -16.88 -22.77 36.47
N THR A 592 -18.07 -22.86 37.04
CA THR A 592 -18.80 -21.73 37.64
C THR A 592 -19.25 -22.10 39.05
N PRO A 593 -19.46 -21.15 39.97
CA PRO A 593 -19.99 -21.44 41.29
C PRO A 593 -21.32 -22.21 41.20
N GLY A 594 -21.38 -23.39 41.84
CA GLY A 594 -22.58 -24.24 41.83
C GLY A 594 -22.74 -25.14 40.60
N LEU A 595 -21.75 -25.20 39.69
CA LEU A 595 -21.78 -26.17 38.59
C LEU A 595 -21.60 -27.59 39.13
N GLU A 596 -22.59 -28.46 38.92
CA GLU A 596 -22.54 -29.84 39.43
C GLU A 596 -21.70 -30.75 38.51
N PRO A 597 -20.72 -31.50 39.04
CA PRO A 597 -19.94 -32.46 38.24
C PRO A 597 -20.81 -33.57 37.62
N ALA A 598 -21.99 -33.82 38.18
CA ALA A 598 -22.93 -34.84 37.70
C ALA A 598 -23.32 -34.63 36.22
N PHE A 599 -23.39 -33.38 35.74
CA PHE A 599 -23.70 -33.06 34.33
C PHE A 599 -22.71 -33.68 33.33
N TYR A 600 -21.45 -33.87 33.74
CA TYR A 600 -20.39 -34.35 32.86
C TYR A 600 -19.99 -35.80 33.14
N ARG A 601 -20.45 -36.38 34.25
CA ARG A 601 -20.03 -37.72 34.70
C ARG A 601 -20.32 -38.81 33.67
N SER A 602 -21.45 -38.72 32.95
CA SER A 602 -21.77 -39.69 31.90
C SER A 602 -20.74 -39.67 30.74
N ALA A 603 -20.14 -38.53 30.44
CA ALA A 603 -19.17 -38.40 29.36
C ALA A 603 -17.91 -39.25 29.61
N LEU A 604 -17.54 -39.46 30.89
CA LEU A 604 -16.37 -40.29 31.27
C LEU A 604 -16.54 -41.77 30.89
N HIS A 605 -17.79 -42.24 30.78
CA HIS A 605 -18.11 -43.66 30.60
C HIS A 605 -18.68 -44.00 29.23
N GLN A 606 -18.99 -42.99 28.40
CA GLN A 606 -19.53 -43.22 27.05
C GLN A 606 -18.48 -43.84 26.11
N THR A 607 -18.87 -44.92 25.46
CA THR A 607 -18.08 -45.63 24.45
C THR A 607 -18.88 -45.77 23.15
N ASP A 608 -18.18 -45.80 22.02
CA ASP A 608 -18.76 -46.15 20.73
C ASP A 608 -19.06 -47.66 20.63
N ALA A 609 -19.64 -48.07 19.49
CA ALA A 609 -19.97 -49.46 19.20
C ALA A 609 -18.76 -50.41 19.20
N ASN A 610 -17.53 -49.87 19.07
CA ASN A 610 -16.28 -50.62 19.08
C ASN A 610 -15.61 -50.61 20.47
N GLY A 611 -16.29 -50.11 21.50
CA GLY A 611 -15.76 -50.00 22.86
C GLY A 611 -14.73 -48.88 23.04
N LYS A 612 -14.54 -47.99 22.05
CA LYS A 612 -13.63 -46.86 22.17
C LYS A 612 -14.31 -45.74 22.93
N ARG A 613 -13.66 -45.23 23.98
CA ARG A 613 -14.19 -44.09 24.76
C ARG A 613 -14.30 -42.85 23.88
N HIS A 614 -15.44 -42.17 23.98
CA HIS A 614 -15.64 -40.85 23.34
C HIS A 614 -14.82 -39.76 24.05
N CYS A 615 -14.88 -39.72 25.39
CA CYS A 615 -14.07 -38.81 26.19
C CYS A 615 -12.67 -39.38 26.38
N ARG A 616 -11.68 -38.72 25.78
CA ARG A 616 -10.26 -39.07 25.84
C ARG A 616 -9.46 -38.20 26.80
N GLY A 617 -10.03 -37.08 27.22
CA GLY A 617 -9.40 -36.14 28.13
C GLY A 617 -10.36 -35.06 28.58
N VAL A 618 -10.14 -34.53 29.78
CA VAL A 618 -10.92 -33.42 30.33
C VAL A 618 -10.00 -32.26 30.67
N ILE A 619 -10.43 -31.03 30.37
CA ILE A 619 -9.79 -29.80 30.81
C ILE A 619 -10.79 -29.08 31.72
N LEU A 620 -10.43 -28.87 32.97
CA LEU A 620 -11.18 -28.06 33.92
C LEU A 620 -10.59 -26.65 33.95
N GLN A 621 -11.30 -25.69 33.39
CA GLN A 621 -10.94 -24.28 33.51
C GLN A 621 -11.54 -23.74 34.82
N THR A 622 -10.68 -23.57 35.81
CA THR A 622 -11.06 -23.17 37.18
C THR A 622 -11.33 -21.67 37.28
N LEU A 623 -11.85 -21.20 38.41
CA LEU A 623 -12.16 -19.78 38.61
C LEU A 623 -10.92 -18.91 38.88
N GLY A 624 -9.78 -19.52 39.12
CA GLY A 624 -8.56 -18.79 39.45
C GLY A 624 -7.38 -19.74 39.44
N ALA A 625 -6.78 -19.95 40.58
CA ALA A 625 -5.46 -20.53 40.65
C ALA A 625 -5.30 -22.03 40.33
N GLY A 626 -6.37 -22.69 39.89
CA GLY A 626 -6.42 -24.14 39.72
C GLY A 626 -7.09 -24.87 40.89
N ASN A 627 -7.70 -24.13 41.82
CA ASN A 627 -8.53 -24.73 42.86
C ASN A 627 -9.90 -25.12 42.29
N VAL A 628 -10.43 -26.24 42.76
CA VAL A 628 -11.78 -26.72 42.43
C VAL A 628 -12.61 -26.83 43.70
N ALA A 629 -13.93 -26.79 43.56
CA ALA A 629 -14.82 -27.03 44.70
C ALA A 629 -14.57 -28.43 45.28
N SER A 630 -14.55 -28.51 46.61
CA SER A 630 -14.24 -29.73 47.39
C SER A 630 -15.37 -30.15 48.33
N ILE A 631 -16.50 -29.43 48.31
CA ILE A 631 -17.66 -29.67 49.17
C ILE A 631 -18.81 -30.20 48.31
N GLU A 632 -19.42 -31.30 48.74
CA GLU A 632 -20.61 -31.88 48.10
C GLU A 632 -21.81 -30.91 48.15
N PRO A 633 -22.68 -30.89 47.12
CA PRO A 633 -22.69 -31.74 45.92
C PRO A 633 -21.81 -31.23 44.75
N TYR A 634 -21.06 -30.14 44.96
CA TYR A 634 -20.31 -29.46 43.90
C TYR A 634 -18.83 -29.88 43.84
N SER A 635 -18.44 -30.94 44.55
CA SER A 635 -17.05 -31.36 44.66
C SER A 635 -16.53 -31.95 43.34
N TYR A 636 -15.57 -31.27 42.71
CA TYR A 636 -14.90 -31.78 41.51
C TYR A 636 -13.75 -32.74 41.85
N LEU A 637 -13.35 -32.87 43.12
CA LEU A 637 -12.31 -33.81 43.53
C LEU A 637 -12.70 -35.26 43.22
N ASP A 638 -13.96 -35.64 43.50
CA ASP A 638 -14.46 -36.98 43.22
C ASP A 638 -14.56 -37.27 41.73
N PHE A 639 -15.00 -36.27 40.95
CA PHE A 639 -15.04 -36.34 39.49
C PHE A 639 -13.63 -36.53 38.89
N ILE A 640 -12.64 -35.78 39.39
CA ILE A 640 -11.24 -35.94 38.97
C ILE A 640 -10.75 -37.35 39.30
N GLY A 641 -10.95 -37.82 40.54
CA GLY A 641 -10.53 -39.15 40.95
C GLY A 641 -11.19 -40.27 40.13
N GLU A 642 -12.45 -40.11 39.75
CA GLU A 642 -13.15 -41.02 38.84
C GLU A 642 -12.56 -41.03 37.43
N ALA A 643 -12.33 -39.85 36.83
CA ALA A 643 -11.73 -39.73 35.51
C ALA A 643 -10.33 -40.38 35.47
N ILE A 644 -9.50 -40.11 36.49
CA ILE A 644 -8.16 -40.68 36.62
C ILE A 644 -8.22 -42.21 36.76
N ARG A 645 -9.13 -42.76 37.57
CA ARG A 645 -9.36 -44.22 37.67
C ARG A 645 -9.84 -44.83 36.36
N ALA A 646 -10.61 -44.09 35.56
CA ALA A 646 -11.04 -44.52 34.23
C ALA A 646 -9.91 -44.43 33.17
N GLY A 647 -8.72 -43.96 33.54
CA GLY A 647 -7.58 -43.75 32.66
C GLY A 647 -7.71 -42.51 31.78
N ILE A 648 -8.59 -41.57 32.14
CA ILE A 648 -8.83 -40.34 31.41
C ILE A 648 -7.98 -39.22 32.03
N PRO A 649 -6.98 -38.68 31.32
CA PRO A 649 -6.18 -37.56 31.81
C PRO A 649 -7.05 -36.31 32.02
N VAL A 650 -6.84 -35.65 33.15
CA VAL A 650 -7.53 -34.41 33.52
C VAL A 650 -6.51 -33.28 33.64
N LEU A 651 -6.72 -32.20 32.90
CA LEU A 651 -5.95 -30.96 32.98
C LEU A 651 -6.69 -29.94 33.83
N VAL A 652 -5.94 -29.15 34.58
CA VAL A 652 -6.47 -28.03 35.36
C VAL A 652 -5.83 -26.75 34.83
N THR A 653 -6.68 -25.81 34.38
CA THR A 653 -6.26 -24.54 33.79
C THR A 653 -6.98 -23.35 34.44
N SER A 654 -6.57 -22.14 34.08
CA SER A 654 -7.09 -20.87 34.59
C SER A 654 -7.48 -19.95 33.42
N PRO A 655 -8.58 -19.18 33.52
CA PRO A 655 -8.89 -18.10 32.57
C PRO A 655 -7.88 -16.95 32.66
N TYR A 656 -7.14 -16.86 33.76
CA TYR A 656 -6.07 -15.88 33.97
C TYR A 656 -4.75 -16.64 34.18
N PRO A 657 -4.00 -16.95 33.11
CA PRO A 657 -2.75 -17.68 33.24
C PRO A 657 -1.74 -16.85 34.06
N TRP A 658 -0.99 -17.51 34.95
CA TRP A 658 -0.25 -16.87 36.04
C TRP A 658 0.99 -16.09 35.57
N LYS A 659 1.28 -14.95 36.23
CA LYS A 659 2.60 -14.32 36.15
C LYS A 659 3.56 -15.07 37.10
N PRO A 660 4.76 -15.47 36.66
CA PRO A 660 5.71 -16.24 37.47
C PRO A 660 6.13 -15.55 38.78
N SER A 661 6.03 -14.22 38.87
CA SER A 661 6.31 -13.46 40.10
C SER A 661 5.34 -13.77 41.26
N LEU A 662 4.20 -14.41 41.01
CA LEU A 662 3.16 -14.72 42.01
C LEU A 662 3.13 -16.20 42.43
N GLU A 663 3.98 -17.04 41.82
CA GLU A 663 4.02 -18.50 42.01
C GLU A 663 4.38 -18.91 43.45
N GLN A 664 5.11 -18.06 44.18
CA GLN A 664 5.47 -18.30 45.59
C GLN A 664 4.39 -17.91 46.61
N GLN A 665 3.38 -17.13 46.23
CA GLN A 665 2.38 -16.59 47.18
C GLN A 665 1.07 -17.38 47.22
N PHE A 666 0.73 -18.06 46.13
CA PHE A 666 -0.54 -18.78 46.01
C PHE A 666 -0.22 -20.23 45.61
N GLY A 667 0.02 -21.10 46.60
CA GLY A 667 0.22 -22.53 46.37
C GLY A 667 -1.09 -23.15 45.88
N THR A 668 -1.20 -23.44 44.58
CA THR A 668 -2.51 -23.64 43.96
C THR A 668 -2.62 -24.94 43.17
N ALA A 669 -3.85 -25.47 43.07
CA ALA A 669 -4.20 -26.79 42.53
C ALA A 669 -3.67 -28.03 43.31
N THR A 670 -3.28 -27.87 44.58
CA THR A 670 -2.62 -28.95 45.34
C THR A 670 -3.46 -30.23 45.43
N GLN A 671 -4.77 -30.11 45.71
CA GLN A 671 -5.67 -31.26 45.84
C GLN A 671 -5.95 -31.96 44.49
N PRO A 672 -6.35 -31.26 43.41
CA PRO A 672 -6.45 -31.87 42.07
C PRO A 672 -5.18 -32.59 41.62
N VAL A 673 -4.01 -31.98 41.81
CA VAL A 673 -2.73 -32.56 41.38
C VAL A 673 -2.38 -33.79 42.20
N GLN A 674 -2.65 -33.80 43.53
CA GLN A 674 -2.51 -34.99 44.37
C GLN A 674 -3.39 -36.16 43.90
N LEU A 675 -4.55 -35.87 43.30
CA LEU A 675 -5.44 -36.88 42.73
C LEU A 675 -5.03 -37.35 41.33
N GLY A 676 -3.96 -36.79 40.75
CA GLY A 676 -3.41 -37.18 39.46
C GLY A 676 -3.70 -36.21 38.32
N ALA A 677 -4.44 -35.12 38.55
CA ALA A 677 -4.64 -34.08 37.54
C ALA A 677 -3.32 -33.38 37.17
N ILE A 678 -3.28 -32.83 35.96
CA ILE A 678 -2.10 -32.20 35.37
C ILE A 678 -2.32 -30.69 35.33
N SER A 679 -1.43 -29.92 35.98
CA SER A 679 -1.48 -28.46 35.90
C SER A 679 -1.02 -27.98 34.52
N THR A 680 -1.71 -27.00 33.94
CA THR A 680 -1.26 -26.34 32.70
C THR A 680 -0.26 -25.23 32.95
N GLY A 681 0.08 -24.94 34.22
CA GLY A 681 0.97 -23.85 34.61
C GLY A 681 0.54 -22.52 33.99
N ILE A 682 1.45 -21.92 33.22
CA ILE A 682 1.28 -20.59 32.60
C ILE A 682 0.80 -20.64 31.14
N MET A 683 0.31 -21.79 30.66
CA MET A 683 -0.27 -21.89 29.31
C MET A 683 -1.60 -21.12 29.23
N THR A 684 -1.86 -20.48 28.09
CA THR A 684 -3.21 -20.00 27.77
C THR A 684 -4.16 -21.17 27.53
N ALA A 685 -5.46 -20.95 27.65
CA ALA A 685 -6.47 -21.98 27.39
C ALA A 685 -6.34 -22.55 25.95
N ALA A 686 -6.05 -21.68 24.97
CA ALA A 686 -5.82 -22.07 23.58
C ALA A 686 -4.63 -23.03 23.45
N ALA A 687 -3.49 -22.70 24.08
CA ALA A 687 -2.32 -23.56 24.07
C ALA A 687 -2.54 -24.88 24.82
N ALA A 688 -3.22 -24.85 25.98
CA ALA A 688 -3.56 -26.06 26.73
C ALA A 688 -4.44 -27.02 25.92
N VAL A 689 -5.48 -26.52 25.25
CA VAL A 689 -6.36 -27.32 24.39
C VAL A 689 -5.58 -27.91 23.21
N ALA A 690 -4.80 -27.08 22.51
CA ALA A 690 -4.02 -27.51 21.36
C ALA A 690 -2.97 -28.57 21.73
N LYS A 691 -2.18 -28.31 22.78
CA LYS A 691 -1.12 -29.20 23.27
C LYS A 691 -1.69 -30.53 23.76
N PHE A 692 -2.83 -30.51 24.46
CA PHE A 692 -3.42 -31.73 24.99
C PHE A 692 -3.95 -32.64 23.89
N ARG A 693 -4.65 -32.07 22.90
CA ARG A 693 -5.10 -32.81 21.72
C ARG A 693 -3.92 -33.37 20.94
N TRP A 694 -2.86 -32.57 20.77
CA TRP A 694 -1.64 -33.01 20.11
C TRP A 694 -0.98 -34.16 20.87
N ALA A 695 -0.77 -34.03 22.18
CA ALA A 695 -0.14 -35.04 23.04
C ALA A 695 -0.85 -36.40 22.98
N LEU A 696 -2.19 -36.39 23.06
CA LEU A 696 -3.01 -37.59 22.95
C LEU A 696 -2.83 -38.28 21.58
N ALA A 697 -2.76 -37.50 20.49
CA ALA A 697 -2.54 -38.06 19.15
C ALA A 697 -1.12 -38.61 18.96
N GLN A 698 -0.10 -37.95 19.50
CA GLN A 698 1.28 -38.44 19.42
C GLN A 698 1.43 -39.77 20.16
N ILE A 699 0.77 -39.90 21.32
CA ILE A 699 0.78 -41.11 22.12
C ILE A 699 0.11 -42.30 21.40
N ASP A 700 -0.97 -42.05 20.65
CA ASP A 700 -1.67 -43.09 19.88
C ASP A 700 -0.89 -43.54 18.64
N GLY A 701 -0.13 -42.62 18.02
CA GLY A 701 0.63 -42.87 16.79
C GLY A 701 1.93 -43.64 17.01
N GLU A 702 2.40 -43.80 18.25
CA GLU A 702 3.56 -44.63 18.58
C GLU A 702 3.23 -46.11 18.32
N ALA A 703 3.59 -46.60 17.13
CA ALA A 703 3.49 -47.99 16.73
C ALA A 703 4.43 -48.83 17.62
N THR A 704 3.85 -49.47 18.64
CA THR A 704 4.34 -50.49 19.58
C THR A 704 4.04 -49.99 21.01
N PRO A 705 3.37 -50.78 21.87
CA PRO A 705 3.46 -50.54 23.31
C PRO A 705 4.93 -50.70 23.68
N THR A 706 5.68 -49.60 23.77
CA THR A 706 6.97 -49.61 24.43
C THR A 706 6.75 -50.32 25.76
N GLN A 707 7.68 -51.18 26.13
CA GLN A 707 7.75 -51.89 27.42
C GLN A 707 7.89 -50.92 28.63
N THR A 708 7.38 -49.71 28.51
CA THR A 708 7.24 -48.73 29.57
C THR A 708 5.98 -49.06 30.34
N ASN A 709 6.11 -49.52 31.59
CA ASN A 709 5.03 -49.65 32.60
C ASN A 709 4.35 -48.30 32.95
N THR A 710 4.44 -47.29 32.10
CA THR A 710 4.07 -45.91 32.35
C THR A 710 2.63 -45.68 31.88
N SER A 711 1.76 -45.16 32.74
CA SER A 711 0.34 -44.97 32.41
C SER A 711 0.15 -43.93 31.29
N LEU A 712 -1.01 -43.96 30.62
CA LEU A 712 -1.39 -42.92 29.65
C LEU A 712 -1.30 -41.52 30.28
N ILE A 713 -1.75 -41.40 31.54
CA ILE A 713 -1.77 -40.14 32.29
C ILE A 713 -0.35 -39.63 32.51
N ASP A 714 0.59 -40.51 32.88
CA ASP A 714 2.00 -40.14 33.09
C ASP A 714 2.69 -39.73 31.77
N ARG A 715 2.38 -40.42 30.65
CA ARG A 715 2.88 -40.03 29.32
C ARG A 715 2.35 -38.68 28.88
N VAL A 716 1.05 -38.42 29.09
CA VAL A 716 0.44 -37.10 28.82
C VAL A 716 1.08 -36.05 29.72
N ARG A 717 1.23 -36.31 31.02
CA ARG A 717 1.86 -35.39 31.98
C ARG A 717 3.27 -35.00 31.53
N ALA A 718 4.10 -35.98 31.15
CA ALA A 718 5.46 -35.74 30.68
C ALA A 718 5.51 -34.82 29.45
N ILE A 719 4.54 -34.93 28.52
CA ILE A 719 4.43 -34.03 27.37
C ILE A 719 3.93 -32.65 27.80
N MET A 720 2.88 -32.59 28.63
CA MET A 720 2.22 -31.35 29.04
C MET A 720 3.14 -30.46 29.89
N GLU A 721 3.98 -31.02 30.74
CA GLU A 721 4.91 -30.30 31.62
C GLU A 721 6.21 -29.86 30.92
N ARG A 722 6.54 -30.45 29.76
CA ARG A 722 7.73 -30.08 28.99
C ARG A 722 7.45 -28.85 28.13
N ASP A 723 8.30 -27.82 28.20
CA ASP A 723 8.27 -26.72 27.23
C ASP A 723 8.70 -27.21 25.84
N LEU A 724 7.80 -27.13 24.86
CA LEU A 724 8.06 -27.62 23.49
C LEU A 724 8.33 -26.47 22.52
N VAL A 725 7.51 -25.43 22.57
CA VAL A 725 7.50 -24.31 21.62
C VAL A 725 7.38 -22.97 22.33
N GLY A 726 7.78 -22.92 23.61
CA GLY A 726 7.84 -21.69 24.42
C GLY A 726 6.55 -21.40 25.19
N GLU A 727 5.61 -22.35 25.23
CA GLU A 727 4.33 -22.28 25.95
C GLU A 727 4.46 -22.37 27.47
N LEU A 728 5.62 -22.80 27.99
CA LEU A 728 5.96 -22.82 29.42
C LEU A 728 7.22 -22.02 29.77
N ARG A 729 7.97 -21.53 28.77
CA ARG A 729 9.16 -20.68 28.98
C ARG A 729 8.90 -19.42 29.83
N LEU A 730 9.75 -19.17 30.82
CA LEU A 730 9.77 -17.92 31.58
C LEU A 730 10.60 -16.85 30.85
N ALA A 731 10.18 -15.58 30.93
CA ALA A 731 10.93 -14.48 30.35
C ALA A 731 12.07 -14.08 31.31
N ASN A 732 13.32 -14.13 30.83
CA ASN A 732 14.45 -13.53 31.53
C ASN A 732 14.46 -12.03 31.22
N LEU A 733 13.61 -11.28 31.91
CA LEU A 733 13.62 -9.82 31.81
C LEU A 733 14.83 -9.27 32.58
N PRO A 734 15.67 -8.40 31.99
CA PRO A 734 16.56 -7.57 32.79
C PRO A 734 15.70 -6.75 33.76
N ASN A 735 16.18 -6.52 34.98
CA ASN A 735 15.57 -5.55 35.90
C ASN A 735 15.66 -4.14 35.29
N ASP A 736 14.75 -3.81 34.36
CA ASP A 736 14.65 -2.50 33.75
C ASP A 736 13.51 -1.72 34.43
N PRO A 737 13.80 -0.64 35.17
CA PRO A 737 12.81 0.18 35.84
C PRO A 737 11.91 0.99 34.86
N ALA A 738 12.12 0.88 33.54
CA ALA A 738 11.31 1.56 32.53
C ALA A 738 9.98 0.87 32.18
N ILE A 739 9.77 -0.39 32.57
CA ILE A 739 8.42 -1.00 32.56
C ILE A 739 7.75 -0.71 33.91
N LYS A 740 7.56 0.58 34.21
CA LYS A 740 6.66 0.98 35.28
C LYS A 740 5.22 0.75 34.83
N GLN A 741 4.45 0.18 35.75
CA GLN A 741 3.00 0.20 35.80
C GLN A 741 2.45 1.51 35.21
N GLY A 742 1.91 1.42 34.00
CA GLY A 742 0.99 2.39 33.44
C GLY A 742 -0.31 1.64 33.16
N ASP A 743 -1.39 2.13 33.76
CA ASP A 743 -2.79 1.82 33.44
C ASP A 743 -3.36 0.46 33.86
N VAL A 744 -3.30 0.15 35.17
CA VAL A 744 -4.31 -0.72 35.82
C VAL A 744 -5.05 -0.01 36.98
N ASP A 745 -4.66 1.21 37.35
CA ASP A 745 -5.41 2.02 38.33
C ASP A 745 -6.50 2.82 37.62
N GLY A 746 -7.57 2.13 37.20
CA GLY A 746 -8.64 2.78 36.45
C GLY A 746 -9.90 1.96 36.22
N CYS A 747 -10.26 1.04 37.10
CA CYS A 747 -11.63 0.49 37.21
C CYS A 747 -11.80 -0.10 38.61
N ASN A 748 -12.29 0.73 39.54
CA ASN A 748 -13.02 0.26 40.72
C ASN A 748 -14.44 -0.13 40.31
#